data_AF-E1VQR8-F1
#
_entry.id   AF-E1VQR8-F1
#
_cell.length_a   1.000
_cell.length_b   1.000
_cell.length_c   1.000
_cell.angle_alpha   90.00
_cell.angle_beta   90.00
_cell.angle_gamma   90.00
#
_symmetry.space_group_name_H-M   'P 1'
#
loop_
_entity.id
_entity.type
_entity.pdbx_description
1 polymer ?
#
loop_
_entity_poly.entity_id
_entity_poly.type
_entity_poly.pdbx_seq_one_letter_code
_entity_poly.pdbx_strand_id
1 'polypeptide(L)'
;MDYDFNGKVAIITGAGGGLGYAYAAYLAAKGARVVVNDLGGGTFGFDGQPTASVAEQAAEKIRAAGGEAIANTDSVADLAGAQRMVAQALETWGRIDIVINNAGIASTQVFPNVDAEELQRHLGVHVLGALNTMQAAWPHMVKQGYGRIINTASNSTLGFSPQISYPSMKSALFGLSRSVALLGKPHGIAVNVILPAAFTRLSAMLPPGNFRDRLEHDFQPERLSPVVAWLAHEACDVSGEIFSVGGGKFGRIVIAAAPMQNVDMSIESVASGMKNTFSTSALSVLENTFDDLKNLGFTEEECALFHDMTATQAPREETEHVAVARDSLDQVWTIVVKTPIGDQASTLVLKSEGKRLSGLVSNEQYGAQLVENGELNGATVQWQVKTTVPMPLTLTYTGTLDAKDCMRGEVEMGAFGKMAFTATPADADVAAKGRAEARHAMAGTGKLAKEDEQESVRVMPNVLTHTAAKLPDFDAPLKVAVNGIELAIYEGKPQGQAHIYPIVLCHGFPELGYSWRNQVEPLVRAGFHVLVPDHRGFGKSTVLPRKEDYVISEVLKDVCGLLDHFGYEKGIFVGHDFGGMIIWGMGLYHPERVAGLIACNSPFADMPMNPLDLYQQLYGPKNYFAYFQTQECEDKFNSDPARTFRFYMRRDLGQGTNLSRSRQHDAESIAHVHWIHDDESTWPGAVIPDAKSLAYYANAYGKTGFGPGLNWYRCLPYSYDYQKKIYPNGLPKITVPVLAVGADQDFIASYHFYDLLDNFCTDYEKALVHDAGHWVQQENPEELNIVLVDWLARRFL
;
A
#
# COMPACT_ATOMS: atom_id res chain seq x y z
N MET A 1 -20.66 47.39 -19.63
CA MET A 1 -20.66 45.92 -19.74
C MET A 1 -21.58 45.44 -18.65
N ASP A 2 -22.65 44.74 -19.02
CA ASP A 2 -23.51 44.09 -18.04
C ASP A 2 -22.91 42.72 -17.71
N TYR A 3 -22.67 42.47 -16.42
CA TYR A 3 -22.11 41.21 -15.92
C TYR A 3 -23.24 40.19 -15.71
N ASP A 4 -23.73 39.64 -16.81
CA ASP A 4 -24.84 38.70 -16.86
C ASP A 4 -24.37 37.26 -17.11
N PHE A 5 -25.18 36.30 -16.69
CA PHE A 5 -24.91 34.86 -16.73
C PHE A 5 -25.83 34.13 -17.72
N ASN A 6 -26.37 34.86 -18.70
CA ASN A 6 -27.29 34.32 -19.69
C ASN A 6 -26.71 33.05 -20.34
N GLY A 7 -27.48 31.97 -20.29
CA GLY A 7 -27.10 30.68 -20.86
C GLY A 7 -26.11 29.85 -20.02
N LYS A 8 -25.60 30.37 -18.89
CA LYS A 8 -24.78 29.61 -17.95
C LYS A 8 -25.64 28.75 -17.03
N VAL A 9 -25.11 27.60 -16.61
CA VAL A 9 -25.74 26.69 -15.65
C VAL A 9 -24.88 26.61 -14.39
N ALA A 10 -25.50 26.80 -13.23
CA ALA A 10 -24.84 26.80 -11.93
C ALA A 10 -25.42 25.74 -10.99
N ILE A 11 -24.57 24.96 -10.33
CA ILE A 11 -24.93 24.15 -9.17
C ILE A 11 -24.44 24.88 -7.91
N ILE A 12 -25.34 25.10 -6.96
CA ILE A 12 -24.98 25.63 -5.63
C ILE A 12 -25.42 24.61 -4.57
N THR A 13 -24.46 24.13 -3.79
CA THR A 13 -24.73 23.15 -2.72
C THR A 13 -25.03 23.84 -1.39
N GLY A 14 -25.94 23.27 -0.60
CA GLY A 14 -26.46 23.92 0.60
C GLY A 14 -27.22 25.21 0.29
N ALA A 15 -27.99 25.21 -0.80
CA ALA A 15 -28.69 26.38 -1.34
C ALA A 15 -30.15 26.51 -0.86
N GLY A 16 -30.58 25.68 0.10
CA GLY A 16 -31.92 25.77 0.70
C GLY A 16 -32.15 27.03 1.53
N GLY A 17 -31.07 27.67 1.99
CA GLY A 17 -31.13 28.92 2.76
C GLY A 17 -29.75 29.57 2.93
N GLY A 18 -29.71 30.67 3.70
CA GLY A 18 -28.48 31.37 4.04
C GLY A 18 -27.65 31.80 2.82
N LEU A 19 -26.33 31.59 2.91
CA LEU A 19 -25.37 31.97 1.87
C LEU A 19 -25.65 31.30 0.52
N GLY A 20 -25.88 29.99 0.51
CA GLY A 20 -26.10 29.25 -0.73
C GLY A 20 -27.33 29.74 -1.49
N TYR A 21 -28.44 30.00 -0.78
CA TYR A 21 -29.63 30.58 -1.39
C TYR A 21 -29.37 31.97 -1.96
N ALA A 22 -28.66 32.83 -1.22
CA ALA A 22 -28.34 34.17 -1.67
C ALA A 22 -27.51 34.14 -2.98
N TYR A 23 -26.53 33.23 -3.08
CA TYR A 23 -25.75 33.04 -4.30
C TYR A 23 -26.60 32.53 -5.47
N ALA A 24 -27.45 31.52 -5.22
CA ALA A 24 -28.35 30.96 -6.21
C ALA A 24 -29.32 32.02 -6.76
N ALA A 25 -29.98 32.78 -5.88
CA ALA A 25 -30.91 33.83 -6.25
C ALA A 25 -30.23 34.96 -7.03
N TYR A 26 -29.02 35.36 -6.62
CA TYR A 26 -28.27 36.42 -7.30
C TYR A 26 -27.85 36.02 -8.71
N LEU A 27 -27.32 34.81 -8.90
CA LEU A 27 -26.94 34.29 -10.22
C LEU A 27 -28.17 34.12 -11.12
N ALA A 28 -29.28 33.61 -10.59
CA ALA A 28 -30.53 33.46 -11.33
C ALA A 28 -31.11 34.81 -11.78
N ALA A 29 -31.08 35.83 -10.91
CA ALA A 29 -31.49 37.20 -11.25
C ALA A 29 -30.60 37.84 -12.34
N LYS A 30 -29.40 37.29 -12.55
CA LYS A 30 -28.48 37.66 -13.63
C LYS A 30 -28.56 36.74 -14.85
N GLY A 31 -29.55 35.86 -14.92
CA GLY A 31 -29.83 35.01 -16.09
C GLY A 31 -29.16 33.63 -16.07
N ALA A 32 -28.53 33.23 -14.96
CA ALA A 32 -28.07 31.85 -14.80
C ALA A 32 -29.25 30.89 -14.58
N ARG A 33 -29.11 29.66 -15.07
CA ARG A 33 -30.00 28.55 -14.73
C ARG A 33 -29.41 27.78 -13.56
N VAL A 34 -30.19 27.53 -12.51
CA VAL A 34 -29.63 27.13 -11.22
C VAL A 34 -30.17 25.79 -10.71
N VAL A 35 -29.28 24.85 -10.41
CA VAL A 35 -29.59 23.71 -9.55
C VAL A 35 -29.40 24.13 -8.09
N VAL A 36 -30.51 24.14 -7.35
CA VAL A 36 -30.55 24.40 -5.91
C VAL A 36 -30.41 23.05 -5.21
N ASN A 37 -29.20 22.71 -4.78
CA ASN A 37 -28.97 21.49 -4.00
C ASN A 37 -29.06 21.77 -2.50
N ASP A 38 -29.89 21.00 -1.80
CA ASP A 38 -29.89 20.95 -0.34
C ASP A 38 -30.43 19.61 0.16
N LEU A 39 -29.72 18.97 1.09
CA LEU A 39 -30.16 17.72 1.71
C LEU A 39 -31.39 17.93 2.61
N GLY A 40 -31.60 19.15 3.11
CA GLY A 40 -32.68 19.49 4.03
C GLY A 40 -32.47 18.96 5.45
N GLY A 41 -31.23 18.72 5.86
CA GLY A 41 -30.84 18.33 7.22
C GLY A 41 -30.61 19.53 8.16
N GLY A 42 -30.36 19.27 9.45
CA GLY A 42 -30.11 20.32 10.44
C GLY A 42 -28.68 20.88 10.46
N THR A 43 -28.38 21.71 11.46
CA THR A 43 -27.16 22.54 11.49
C THR A 43 -25.91 21.71 11.66
N PHE A 44 -26.01 20.64 12.42
CA PHE A 44 -24.89 19.82 12.89
C PHE A 44 -24.76 18.52 12.07
N GLY A 45 -25.67 18.29 11.12
CA GLY A 45 -25.64 17.13 10.22
C GLY A 45 -26.16 15.84 10.83
N PHE A 46 -26.59 15.87 12.09
CA PHE A 46 -27.26 14.76 12.79
C PHE A 46 -28.59 15.19 13.42
N ASP A 47 -28.81 16.50 13.56
CA ASP A 47 -30.06 17.07 14.03
C ASP A 47 -31.04 17.18 12.85
N GLY A 48 -32.25 16.66 13.01
CA GLY A 48 -33.29 16.75 11.98
C GLY A 48 -33.13 15.74 10.83
N GLN A 49 -34.26 15.26 10.33
CA GLN A 49 -34.30 14.35 9.18
C GLN A 49 -34.18 15.15 7.87
N PRO A 50 -33.42 14.66 6.88
CA PRO A 50 -33.41 15.22 5.53
C PRO A 50 -34.83 15.42 4.97
N THR A 51 -35.09 16.56 4.35
CA THR A 51 -36.39 16.87 3.75
C THR A 51 -36.24 17.51 2.38
N ALA A 52 -36.89 16.90 1.38
CA ALA A 52 -36.85 17.40 0.01
C ALA A 52 -37.49 18.79 -0.17
N SER A 53 -38.36 19.19 0.78
CA SER A 53 -39.10 20.44 0.71
C SER A 53 -38.20 21.68 0.81
N VAL A 54 -37.02 21.58 1.42
CA VAL A 54 -36.10 22.73 1.61
C VAL A 54 -35.54 23.20 0.27
N ALA A 55 -34.96 22.30 -0.52
CA ALA A 55 -34.43 22.62 -1.85
C ALA A 55 -35.55 23.09 -2.79
N GLU A 56 -36.72 22.43 -2.77
CA GLU A 56 -37.86 22.77 -3.62
C GLU A 56 -38.44 24.15 -3.31
N GLN A 57 -38.61 24.51 -2.04
CA GLN A 57 -39.09 25.84 -1.65
C GLN A 57 -38.12 26.95 -2.07
N ALA A 58 -36.81 26.70 -1.99
CA ALA A 58 -35.80 27.64 -2.46
C ALA A 58 -35.82 27.81 -3.98
N ALA A 59 -35.90 26.70 -4.73
CA ALA A 59 -36.03 26.74 -6.19
C ALA A 59 -37.33 27.45 -6.63
N GLU A 60 -38.45 27.21 -5.94
CA GLU A 60 -39.73 27.87 -6.24
C GLU A 60 -39.66 29.38 -6.02
N LYS A 61 -38.98 29.86 -4.97
CA LYS A 61 -38.79 31.30 -4.77
C LYS A 61 -38.00 31.95 -5.92
N ILE A 62 -37.01 31.25 -6.47
CA ILE A 62 -36.24 31.74 -7.62
C ILE A 62 -37.13 31.79 -8.87
N ARG A 63 -37.94 30.75 -9.12
CA ARG A 63 -38.90 30.72 -10.24
C ARG A 63 -39.96 31.81 -10.12
N ALA A 64 -40.50 32.02 -8.93
CA ALA A 64 -41.47 33.08 -8.65
C ALA A 64 -40.89 34.49 -8.86
N ALA A 65 -39.57 34.66 -8.70
CA ALA A 65 -38.86 35.88 -8.99
C ALA A 65 -38.47 36.05 -10.48
N GLY A 66 -38.86 35.10 -11.34
CA GLY A 66 -38.61 35.13 -12.79
C GLY A 66 -37.28 34.49 -13.23
N GLY A 67 -36.57 33.84 -12.32
CA GLY A 67 -35.36 33.06 -12.65
C GLY A 67 -35.67 31.61 -13.04
N GLU A 68 -34.66 30.89 -13.52
CA GLU A 68 -34.76 29.46 -13.83
C GLU A 68 -34.05 28.62 -12.76
N ALA A 69 -34.78 27.74 -12.07
CA ALA A 69 -34.20 26.87 -11.06
C ALA A 69 -34.89 25.50 -10.95
N ILE A 70 -34.10 24.48 -10.63
CA ILE A 70 -34.56 23.12 -10.27
C ILE A 70 -33.98 22.71 -8.92
N ALA A 71 -34.71 21.90 -8.16
CA ALA A 71 -34.24 21.38 -6.87
C ALA A 71 -33.51 20.06 -7.01
N ASN A 72 -32.51 19.85 -6.14
CA ASN A 72 -31.81 18.59 -5.97
C ASN A 72 -31.61 18.29 -4.47
N THR A 73 -31.74 17.03 -4.08
CA THR A 73 -31.67 16.60 -2.67
C THR A 73 -30.57 15.57 -2.40
N ASP A 74 -29.69 15.34 -3.37
CA ASP A 74 -28.59 14.40 -3.21
C ASP A 74 -27.57 14.92 -2.18
N SER A 75 -27.00 14.00 -1.42
CA SER A 75 -25.92 14.33 -0.49
C SER A 75 -24.62 14.57 -1.23
N VAL A 76 -23.95 15.67 -0.93
CA VAL A 76 -22.59 15.95 -1.46
C VAL A 76 -21.55 14.97 -0.94
N ALA A 77 -21.77 14.38 0.25
CA ALA A 77 -20.82 13.46 0.87
C ALA A 77 -20.71 12.11 0.13
N ASP A 78 -21.66 11.82 -0.79
CA ASP A 78 -21.66 10.65 -1.65
C ASP A 78 -21.29 11.05 -3.10
N LEU A 79 -20.31 10.37 -3.69
CA LEU A 79 -19.90 10.60 -5.07
C LEU A 79 -21.03 10.31 -6.05
N ALA A 80 -21.83 9.25 -5.82
CA ALA A 80 -22.95 8.93 -6.69
C ALA A 80 -24.05 10.00 -6.61
N GLY A 81 -24.24 10.60 -5.43
CA GLY A 81 -25.10 11.78 -5.25
C GLY A 81 -24.64 12.99 -6.06
N ALA A 82 -23.34 13.32 -6.00
CA ALA A 82 -22.77 14.40 -6.81
C ALA A 82 -22.91 14.14 -8.32
N GLN A 83 -22.70 12.90 -8.77
CA GLN A 83 -22.89 12.50 -10.17
C GLN A 83 -24.35 12.67 -10.63
N ARG A 84 -25.33 12.26 -9.82
CA ARG A 84 -26.75 12.46 -10.13
C ARG A 84 -27.12 13.94 -10.19
N MET A 85 -26.56 14.77 -9.30
CA MET A 85 -26.78 16.21 -9.30
C MET A 85 -26.26 16.87 -10.59
N VAL A 86 -25.07 16.49 -11.05
CA VAL A 86 -24.53 16.97 -12.33
C VAL A 86 -25.32 16.42 -13.52
N ALA A 87 -25.68 15.13 -13.50
CA ALA A 87 -26.52 14.52 -14.53
C ALA A 87 -27.85 15.26 -14.68
N GLN A 88 -28.51 15.62 -13.58
CA GLN A 88 -29.75 16.40 -13.60
C GLN A 88 -29.58 17.76 -14.31
N ALA A 89 -28.46 18.47 -14.07
CA ALA A 89 -28.16 19.72 -14.76
C ALA A 89 -27.97 19.51 -16.28
N LEU A 90 -27.27 18.43 -16.66
CA LEU A 90 -27.02 18.07 -18.06
C LEU A 90 -28.29 17.62 -18.77
N GLU A 91 -29.13 16.81 -18.15
CA GLU A 91 -30.41 16.36 -18.70
C GLU A 91 -31.36 17.54 -18.92
N THR A 92 -31.37 18.50 -18.00
CA THR A 92 -32.28 19.66 -18.07
C THR A 92 -31.79 20.72 -19.06
N TRP A 93 -30.48 21.01 -19.07
CA TRP A 93 -29.94 22.19 -19.76
C TRP A 93 -28.73 21.92 -20.65
N GLY A 94 -28.23 20.69 -20.69
CA GLY A 94 -27.17 20.23 -21.60
C GLY A 94 -25.75 20.63 -21.20
N ARG A 95 -25.56 21.33 -20.06
CA ARG A 95 -24.26 21.87 -19.65
C ARG A 95 -24.15 22.12 -18.14
N ILE A 96 -22.94 22.28 -17.65
CA ILE A 96 -22.61 22.77 -16.30
C ILE A 96 -21.42 23.71 -16.37
N ASP A 97 -21.56 24.94 -15.87
CA ASP A 97 -20.57 26.01 -16.01
C ASP A 97 -19.99 26.47 -14.68
N ILE A 98 -20.80 26.46 -13.63
CA ILE A 98 -20.47 27.01 -12.32
C ILE A 98 -20.80 25.98 -11.24
N VAL A 99 -19.86 25.73 -10.33
CA VAL A 99 -20.09 24.93 -9.11
C VAL A 99 -19.70 25.75 -7.89
N ILE A 100 -20.66 26.02 -7.00
CA ILE A 100 -20.41 26.68 -5.72
C ILE A 100 -20.60 25.66 -4.60
N ASN A 101 -19.47 25.20 -4.07
CA ASN A 101 -19.40 24.28 -2.96
C ASN A 101 -19.57 25.05 -1.65
N ASN A 102 -20.82 25.19 -1.23
CA ASN A 102 -21.22 25.93 -0.03
C ASN A 102 -21.80 25.03 1.07
N ALA A 103 -22.26 23.80 0.75
CA ALA A 103 -22.79 22.87 1.74
C ALA A 103 -21.86 22.70 2.96
N GLY A 104 -22.44 22.69 4.15
CA GLY A 104 -21.67 22.59 5.37
C GLY A 104 -22.52 22.41 6.62
N ILE A 105 -21.91 21.77 7.62
CA ILE A 105 -22.46 21.55 8.95
C ILE A 105 -21.55 22.22 10.00
N ALA A 106 -22.10 22.52 11.18
CA ALA A 106 -21.38 23.07 12.30
C ALA A 106 -20.92 21.97 13.27
N SER A 107 -19.76 22.19 13.90
CA SER A 107 -19.21 21.30 14.93
C SER A 107 -19.83 21.64 16.28
N THR A 108 -20.07 20.61 17.10
CA THR A 108 -20.54 20.76 18.48
C THR A 108 -19.47 20.41 19.50
N GLN A 109 -18.48 19.61 19.10
CA GLN A 109 -17.43 19.14 20.00
C GLN A 109 -16.21 20.06 20.03
N VAL A 110 -15.48 19.99 21.14
CA VAL A 110 -14.37 20.88 21.49
C VAL A 110 -13.20 20.05 22.00
N PHE A 111 -11.97 20.47 21.72
CA PHE A 111 -10.79 19.71 22.17
C PHE A 111 -10.71 19.67 23.71
N PRO A 112 -10.33 18.52 24.33
CA PRO A 112 -9.87 17.27 23.71
C PRO A 112 -10.96 16.24 23.38
N ASN A 113 -12.24 16.56 23.64
CA ASN A 113 -13.35 15.63 23.51
C ASN A 113 -13.95 15.71 22.10
N VAL A 114 -13.25 15.15 21.11
CA VAL A 114 -13.72 15.01 19.73
C VAL A 114 -13.70 13.54 19.34
N ASP A 115 -14.86 12.97 19.04
CA ASP A 115 -14.98 11.61 18.56
C ASP A 115 -14.68 11.46 17.05
N ALA A 116 -14.44 10.22 16.63
CA ALA A 116 -14.12 9.90 15.24
C ALA A 116 -15.30 10.15 14.29
N GLU A 117 -16.55 10.01 14.77
CA GLU A 117 -17.75 10.18 13.95
C GLU A 117 -17.95 11.65 13.57
N GLU A 118 -17.70 12.59 14.48
CA GLU A 118 -17.74 14.02 14.19
C GLU A 118 -16.68 14.38 13.14
N LEU A 119 -15.45 13.87 13.27
CA LEU A 119 -14.40 14.08 12.28
C LEU A 119 -14.78 13.52 10.91
N GLN A 120 -15.25 12.27 10.85
CA GLN A 120 -15.68 11.64 9.60
C GLN A 120 -16.84 12.38 8.93
N ARG A 121 -17.82 12.83 9.72
CA ARG A 121 -18.98 13.58 9.21
C ARG A 121 -18.56 14.93 8.62
N HIS A 122 -17.70 15.67 9.31
CA HIS A 122 -17.17 16.94 8.81
C HIS A 122 -16.28 16.74 7.57
N LEU A 123 -15.44 15.70 7.54
CA LEU A 123 -14.63 15.35 6.37
C LEU A 123 -15.52 15.05 5.16
N GLY A 124 -16.53 14.19 5.36
CA GLY A 124 -17.50 13.79 4.35
C GLY A 124 -18.23 14.97 3.73
N VAL A 125 -18.78 15.87 4.56
CA VAL A 125 -19.59 16.99 4.06
C VAL A 125 -18.73 18.11 3.45
N HIS A 126 -17.64 18.50 4.10
CA HIS A 126 -16.90 19.70 3.69
C HIS A 126 -15.84 19.43 2.63
N VAL A 127 -15.01 18.40 2.82
CA VAL A 127 -13.85 18.14 1.95
C VAL A 127 -14.25 17.19 0.84
N LEU A 128 -14.74 16.00 1.19
CA LEU A 128 -15.19 15.03 0.20
C LEU A 128 -16.39 15.57 -0.58
N GLY A 129 -17.29 16.31 0.07
CA GLY A 129 -18.39 17.00 -0.60
C GLY A 129 -17.95 17.93 -1.72
N ALA A 130 -16.95 18.78 -1.47
CA ALA A 130 -16.40 19.65 -2.50
C ALA A 130 -15.65 18.86 -3.58
N LEU A 131 -14.90 17.83 -3.20
CA LEU A 131 -14.18 16.98 -4.14
C LEU A 131 -15.13 16.23 -5.09
N ASN A 132 -16.19 15.62 -4.56
CA ASN A 132 -17.16 14.83 -5.30
C ASN A 132 -17.88 15.68 -6.36
N THR A 133 -18.33 16.88 -6.02
CA THR A 133 -19.01 17.78 -6.96
C THR A 133 -18.06 18.33 -8.02
N MET A 134 -16.82 18.66 -7.65
CA MET A 134 -15.80 19.04 -8.61
C MET A 134 -15.52 17.89 -9.57
N GLN A 135 -15.27 16.69 -9.06
CA GLN A 135 -15.00 15.49 -9.85
C GLN A 135 -16.14 15.14 -10.80
N ALA A 136 -17.39 15.25 -10.35
CA ALA A 136 -18.56 14.99 -11.19
C ALA A 136 -18.71 16.04 -12.32
N ALA A 137 -18.45 17.32 -12.04
CA ALA A 137 -18.56 18.37 -13.05
C ALA A 137 -17.34 18.49 -13.99
N TRP A 138 -16.17 18.04 -13.54
CA TRP A 138 -14.88 18.27 -14.19
C TRP A 138 -14.83 17.85 -15.66
N PRO A 139 -15.24 16.61 -16.05
CA PRO A 139 -15.14 16.17 -17.44
C PRO A 139 -15.96 17.04 -18.39
N HIS A 140 -17.10 17.55 -17.92
CA HIS A 140 -17.98 18.42 -18.70
C HIS A 140 -17.38 19.82 -18.86
N MET A 141 -16.81 20.38 -17.80
CA MET A 141 -16.12 21.67 -17.85
C MET A 141 -14.88 21.63 -18.76
N VAL A 142 -14.10 20.54 -18.69
CA VAL A 142 -12.94 20.30 -19.58
C VAL A 142 -13.38 20.24 -21.03
N LYS A 143 -14.42 19.45 -21.35
CA LYS A 143 -14.96 19.33 -22.71
C LYS A 143 -15.46 20.67 -23.25
N GLN A 144 -16.00 21.53 -22.39
CA GLN A 144 -16.50 22.86 -22.75
C GLN A 144 -15.39 23.92 -22.86
N GLY A 145 -14.19 23.67 -22.34
CA GLY A 145 -13.13 24.67 -22.19
C GLY A 145 -13.51 25.82 -21.24
N TYR A 146 -14.46 25.59 -20.33
CA TYR A 146 -14.96 26.58 -19.39
C TYR A 146 -15.46 25.95 -18.10
N GLY A 147 -15.02 26.49 -16.97
CA GLY A 147 -15.58 26.18 -15.66
C GLY A 147 -15.24 27.25 -14.62
N ARG A 148 -16.14 27.45 -13.65
CA ARG A 148 -15.89 28.31 -12.49
C ARG A 148 -16.32 27.59 -11.21
N ILE A 149 -15.38 27.42 -10.30
CA ILE A 149 -15.60 26.68 -9.06
C ILE A 149 -15.26 27.58 -7.87
N ILE A 150 -16.18 27.67 -6.91
CA ILE A 150 -15.98 28.42 -5.67
C ILE A 150 -16.15 27.47 -4.48
N ASN A 151 -15.09 27.29 -3.70
CA ASN A 151 -15.10 26.49 -2.49
C ASN A 151 -15.24 27.37 -1.25
N THR A 152 -16.10 26.97 -0.32
CA THR A 152 -16.41 27.76 0.89
C THR A 152 -15.60 27.28 2.09
N ALA A 153 -14.53 28.00 2.42
CA ALA A 153 -13.75 27.81 3.63
C ALA A 153 -14.34 28.60 4.81
N SER A 154 -13.50 29.08 5.74
CA SER A 154 -13.92 29.87 6.91
C SER A 154 -12.74 30.66 7.48
N ASN A 155 -13.01 31.83 8.06
CA ASN A 155 -11.99 32.57 8.83
C ASN A 155 -11.44 31.76 10.02
N SER A 156 -12.15 30.73 10.48
CA SER A 156 -11.66 29.80 11.51
C SER A 156 -10.40 29.04 11.11
N THR A 157 -10.09 28.96 9.82
CA THR A 157 -8.83 28.40 9.30
C THR A 157 -7.59 29.13 9.81
N LEU A 158 -7.72 30.40 10.20
CA LEU A 158 -6.62 31.18 10.78
C LEU A 158 -6.34 30.84 12.26
N GLY A 159 -7.01 29.80 12.78
CA GLY A 159 -6.99 29.41 14.19
C GLY A 159 -8.30 29.80 14.87
N PHE A 160 -8.94 28.84 15.53
CA PHE A 160 -10.20 29.04 16.23
C PHE A 160 -10.28 28.11 17.43
N SER A 161 -10.41 28.69 18.62
CA SER A 161 -10.58 27.94 19.87
C SER A 161 -12.06 27.99 20.27
N PRO A 162 -12.67 26.89 20.77
CA PRO A 162 -12.03 25.62 21.17
C PRO A 162 -12.26 24.43 20.20
N GLN A 163 -12.82 24.66 19.01
CA GLN A 163 -13.16 23.61 18.05
C GLN A 163 -11.96 23.21 17.18
N ILE A 164 -11.84 21.92 16.84
CA ILE A 164 -10.77 21.44 15.94
C ILE A 164 -11.29 20.83 14.64
N SER A 165 -12.45 20.16 14.64
CA SER A 165 -12.96 19.44 13.47
C SER A 165 -13.32 20.38 12.31
N TYR A 166 -14.22 21.33 12.57
CA TYR A 166 -14.68 22.28 11.55
C TYR A 166 -13.54 23.17 11.01
N PRO A 167 -12.70 23.82 11.85
CA PRO A 167 -11.59 24.62 11.35
C PRO A 167 -10.62 23.80 10.48
N SER A 168 -10.29 22.56 10.89
CA SER A 168 -9.39 21.69 10.12
C SER A 168 -9.97 21.34 8.73
N MET A 169 -11.25 20.99 8.65
CA MET A 169 -11.88 20.67 7.36
C MET A 169 -12.00 21.91 6.45
N LYS A 170 -12.26 23.08 7.01
CA LYS A 170 -12.28 24.33 6.23
C LYS A 170 -10.88 24.73 5.76
N SER A 171 -9.83 24.43 6.53
CA SER A 171 -8.44 24.61 6.12
C SER A 171 -8.01 23.66 5.00
N ALA A 172 -8.48 22.41 5.02
CA ALA A 172 -8.18 21.43 3.98
C ALA A 172 -8.60 21.90 2.57
N LEU A 173 -9.66 22.73 2.48
CA LEU A 173 -10.10 23.34 1.22
C LEU A 173 -9.07 24.28 0.59
N PHE A 174 -8.11 24.83 1.35
CA PHE A 174 -7.04 25.67 0.80
C PHE A 174 -6.12 24.86 -0.10
N GLY A 175 -5.59 23.74 0.43
CA GLY A 175 -4.71 22.84 -0.31
C GLY A 175 -5.42 22.21 -1.52
N LEU A 176 -6.65 21.72 -1.30
CA LEU A 176 -7.47 21.14 -2.36
C LEU A 176 -7.69 22.14 -3.51
N SER A 177 -8.15 23.35 -3.20
CA SER A 177 -8.51 24.33 -4.22
C SER A 177 -7.30 24.86 -4.97
N ARG A 178 -6.18 25.11 -4.29
CA ARG A 178 -4.94 25.58 -4.94
C ARG A 178 -4.39 24.53 -5.91
N SER A 179 -4.43 23.26 -5.53
CA SER A 179 -3.96 22.17 -6.38
C SER A 179 -4.86 22.00 -7.61
N VAL A 180 -6.18 21.97 -7.42
CA VAL A 180 -7.15 21.82 -8.53
C VAL A 180 -7.16 23.05 -9.44
N ALA A 181 -6.92 24.26 -8.93
CA ALA A 181 -6.77 25.47 -9.74
C ALA A 181 -5.63 25.37 -10.76
N LEU A 182 -4.50 24.77 -10.37
CA LEU A 182 -3.36 24.54 -11.28
C LEU A 182 -3.74 23.57 -12.40
N LEU A 183 -4.47 22.49 -12.07
CA LEU A 183 -4.98 21.52 -13.04
C LEU A 183 -6.04 22.11 -13.97
N GLY A 184 -6.87 23.04 -13.48
CA GLY A 184 -7.96 23.65 -14.25
C GLY A 184 -7.51 24.72 -15.23
N LYS A 185 -6.40 25.41 -14.95
CA LYS A 185 -5.85 26.51 -15.76
C LYS A 185 -5.75 26.19 -17.27
N PRO A 186 -5.16 25.06 -17.72
CA PRO A 186 -5.08 24.74 -19.15
C PRO A 186 -6.45 24.46 -19.80
N HIS A 187 -7.50 24.19 -19.02
CA HIS A 187 -8.83 23.85 -19.49
C HIS A 187 -9.84 25.01 -19.38
N GLY A 188 -9.39 26.23 -19.04
CA GLY A 188 -10.28 27.37 -18.83
C GLY A 188 -11.16 27.24 -17.57
N ILE A 189 -10.75 26.38 -16.62
CA ILE A 189 -11.43 26.15 -15.35
C ILE A 189 -10.72 26.92 -14.25
N ALA A 190 -11.42 27.86 -13.62
CA ALA A 190 -10.90 28.60 -12.48
C ALA A 190 -11.50 28.08 -11.16
N VAL A 191 -10.67 27.94 -10.14
CA VAL A 191 -11.08 27.47 -8.81
C VAL A 191 -10.60 28.45 -7.75
N ASN A 192 -11.53 29.02 -6.98
CA ASN A 192 -11.21 30.00 -5.93
C ASN A 192 -11.84 29.63 -4.60
N VAL A 193 -11.33 30.20 -3.51
CA VAL A 193 -11.80 29.97 -2.14
C VAL A 193 -12.33 31.25 -1.54
N ILE A 194 -13.46 31.17 -0.84
CA ILE A 194 -13.98 32.25 -0.02
C ILE A 194 -13.99 31.88 1.46
N LEU A 195 -13.71 32.86 2.32
CA LEU A 195 -13.88 32.80 3.77
C LEU A 195 -15.02 33.77 4.12
N PRO A 196 -16.28 33.31 4.09
CA PRO A 196 -17.41 34.18 4.31
C PRO A 196 -17.50 34.58 5.80
N ALA A 197 -17.76 35.85 6.04
CA ALA A 197 -18.30 36.37 7.27
C ALA A 197 -19.74 36.81 7.00
N ALA A 198 -20.71 36.10 7.56
CA ALA A 198 -22.13 36.39 7.38
C ALA A 198 -22.92 36.09 8.65
N PHE A 199 -24.04 36.80 8.84
CA PHE A 199 -25.06 36.45 9.80
C PHE A 199 -25.82 35.23 9.29
N THR A 200 -25.67 34.13 10.02
CA THR A 200 -26.26 32.83 9.67
C THR A 200 -27.10 32.32 10.84
N ARG A 201 -27.78 31.17 10.65
CA ARG A 201 -28.50 30.48 11.73
C ARG A 201 -27.63 30.27 12.98
N LEU A 202 -26.33 29.99 12.80
CA LEU A 202 -25.38 29.82 13.90
C LEU A 202 -25.11 31.15 14.62
N SER A 203 -24.89 32.24 13.89
CA SER A 203 -24.70 33.58 14.47
C SER A 203 -25.97 34.10 15.15
N ALA A 204 -27.15 33.65 14.72
CA ALA A 204 -28.42 33.98 15.35
C ALA A 204 -28.59 33.36 16.76
N MET A 205 -27.79 32.33 17.10
CA MET A 205 -27.75 31.74 18.44
C MET A 205 -26.94 32.58 19.44
N LEU A 206 -26.19 33.59 18.99
CA LEU A 206 -25.48 34.49 19.88
C LEU A 206 -26.45 35.28 20.78
N PRO A 207 -26.08 35.60 22.03
CA PRO A 207 -26.88 36.46 22.89
C PRO A 207 -27.19 37.81 22.22
N PRO A 208 -28.37 38.41 22.47
CA PRO A 208 -28.68 39.77 22.01
C PRO A 208 -27.63 40.79 22.47
N GLY A 209 -27.31 41.76 21.62
CA GLY A 209 -26.39 42.85 21.94
C GLY A 209 -25.69 43.43 20.72
N ASN A 210 -25.00 44.56 20.90
CA ASN A 210 -24.43 45.38 19.82
C ASN A 210 -23.59 44.59 18.79
N PHE A 211 -22.88 43.54 19.22
CA PHE A 211 -22.11 42.70 18.31
C PHE A 211 -23.00 41.85 17.40
N ARG A 212 -24.03 41.19 17.96
CA ARG A 212 -25.02 40.44 17.19
C ARG A 212 -25.81 41.36 16.27
N ASP A 213 -26.27 42.51 16.79
CA ASP A 213 -27.05 43.48 16.01
C ASP A 213 -26.24 43.99 14.82
N ARG A 214 -24.93 44.20 15.00
CA ARG A 214 -24.03 44.56 13.91
C ARG A 214 -23.87 43.45 12.88
N LEU A 215 -23.73 42.19 13.30
CA LEU A 215 -23.70 41.07 12.35
C LEU A 215 -25.01 41.01 11.55
N GLU A 216 -26.14 41.13 12.23
CA GLU A 216 -27.46 41.12 11.64
C GLU A 216 -27.70 42.33 10.70
N HIS A 217 -27.13 43.50 10.97
CA HIS A 217 -27.30 44.63 10.06
C HIS A 217 -26.29 44.62 8.89
N ASP A 218 -25.01 44.40 9.18
CA ASP A 218 -23.91 44.64 8.23
C ASP A 218 -23.52 43.38 7.45
N PHE A 219 -23.73 42.18 7.98
CA PHE A 219 -23.19 40.92 7.44
C PHE A 219 -24.27 40.01 6.84
N GLN A 220 -25.29 40.58 6.21
CA GLN A 220 -26.31 39.79 5.53
C GLN A 220 -25.74 38.95 4.36
N PRO A 221 -26.20 37.70 4.16
CA PRO A 221 -25.74 36.80 3.10
C PRO A 221 -25.66 37.42 1.70
N GLU A 222 -26.63 38.25 1.34
CA GLU A 222 -26.76 38.87 0.02
C GLU A 222 -25.58 39.79 -0.29
N ARG A 223 -24.95 40.37 0.74
CA ARG A 223 -23.80 41.29 0.58
C ARG A 223 -22.53 40.59 0.10
N LEU A 224 -22.48 39.26 0.15
CA LEU A 224 -21.36 38.47 -0.37
C LEU A 224 -21.57 38.08 -1.84
N SER A 225 -22.82 38.04 -2.29
CA SER A 225 -23.20 37.50 -3.60
C SER A 225 -22.51 38.18 -4.78
N PRO A 226 -22.29 39.52 -4.82
CA PRO A 226 -21.57 40.15 -5.92
C PRO A 226 -20.13 39.67 -6.08
N VAL A 227 -19.43 39.40 -4.96
CA VAL A 227 -18.04 38.91 -5.00
C VAL A 227 -18.00 37.47 -5.49
N VAL A 228 -18.91 36.62 -4.99
CA VAL A 228 -19.02 35.22 -5.43
C VAL A 228 -19.42 35.14 -6.90
N ALA A 229 -20.37 35.96 -7.33
CA ALA A 229 -20.76 36.07 -8.73
C ALA A 229 -19.60 36.53 -9.60
N TRP A 230 -18.83 37.56 -9.18
CA TRP A 230 -17.64 37.98 -9.92
C TRP A 230 -16.65 36.84 -10.10
N LEU A 231 -16.33 36.08 -9.04
CA LEU A 231 -15.47 34.90 -9.14
C LEU A 231 -16.04 33.79 -10.04
N ALA A 232 -17.36 33.75 -10.21
CA ALA A 232 -18.06 32.81 -11.09
C ALA A 232 -18.24 33.32 -12.54
N HIS A 233 -17.90 34.58 -12.81
CA HIS A 233 -18.14 35.21 -14.10
C HIS A 233 -17.04 34.89 -15.12
N GLU A 234 -17.38 34.85 -16.40
CA GLU A 234 -16.43 34.49 -17.46
C GLU A 234 -15.32 35.52 -17.66
N ALA A 235 -15.61 36.80 -17.36
CA ALA A 235 -14.64 37.89 -17.40
C ALA A 235 -13.64 37.88 -16.24
N CYS A 236 -13.85 37.04 -15.22
CA CYS A 236 -12.89 36.88 -14.14
C CYS A 236 -11.82 35.87 -14.54
N ASP A 237 -10.57 36.30 -14.48
CA ASP A 237 -9.35 35.56 -14.81
C ASP A 237 -8.62 35.01 -13.57
N VAL A 238 -9.16 35.30 -12.39
CA VAL A 238 -8.58 34.88 -11.11
C VAL A 238 -8.81 33.38 -10.87
N SER A 239 -7.76 32.66 -10.48
CA SER A 239 -7.80 31.25 -10.11
C SER A 239 -6.74 30.94 -9.04
N GLY A 240 -7.03 30.00 -8.14
CA GLY A 240 -6.12 29.56 -7.08
C GLY A 240 -6.08 30.50 -5.86
N GLU A 241 -6.97 31.48 -5.82
CA GLU A 241 -6.93 32.56 -4.85
C GLU A 241 -7.92 32.39 -3.71
N ILE A 242 -7.58 33.00 -2.57
CA ILE A 242 -8.33 32.92 -1.32
C ILE A 242 -8.80 34.33 -0.95
N PHE A 243 -10.10 34.48 -0.66
CA PHE A 243 -10.70 35.77 -0.34
C PHE A 243 -11.45 35.75 0.98
N SER A 244 -11.16 36.67 1.89
CA SER A 244 -12.08 37.01 2.99
C SER A 244 -13.19 37.90 2.45
N VAL A 245 -14.44 37.57 2.73
CA VAL A 245 -15.60 38.31 2.20
C VAL A 245 -16.64 38.51 3.30
N GLY A 246 -17.09 39.74 3.53
CA GLY A 246 -18.15 40.04 4.49
C GLY A 246 -18.35 41.53 4.71
N GLY A 247 -19.53 41.93 5.17
CA GLY A 247 -19.80 43.34 5.50
C GLY A 247 -19.80 44.29 4.28
N GLY A 248 -19.97 43.75 3.07
CA GLY A 248 -19.77 44.50 1.82
C GLY A 248 -18.30 44.78 1.47
N LYS A 249 -17.37 44.03 2.06
CA LYS A 249 -15.93 44.13 1.81
C LYS A 249 -15.39 42.77 1.35
N PHE A 250 -14.30 42.80 0.59
CA PHE A 250 -13.51 41.60 0.31
C PHE A 250 -12.01 41.93 0.30
N GLY A 251 -11.17 40.93 0.55
CA GLY A 251 -9.72 41.06 0.50
C GLY A 251 -9.05 39.72 0.24
N ARG A 252 -7.96 39.73 -0.54
CA ARG A 252 -7.14 38.55 -0.84
C ARG A 252 -6.34 38.13 0.40
N ILE A 253 -6.32 36.84 0.70
CA ILE A 253 -5.47 36.21 1.72
C ILE A 253 -4.36 35.46 0.98
N VAL A 254 -3.12 35.61 1.46
CA VAL A 254 -1.93 34.99 0.85
C VAL A 254 -1.16 34.18 1.89
N ILE A 255 -0.49 33.12 1.43
CA ILE A 255 0.55 32.42 2.18
C ILE A 255 1.86 33.13 1.84
N ALA A 256 2.68 33.44 2.84
CA ALA A 256 3.95 34.12 2.65
C ALA A 256 5.05 33.51 3.52
N ALA A 257 6.29 33.52 3.03
CA ALA A 257 7.46 32.98 3.70
C ALA A 257 8.48 34.08 4.03
N ALA A 258 9.19 33.90 5.14
CA ALA A 258 10.38 34.70 5.47
C ALA A 258 11.62 34.16 4.75
N PRO A 259 12.72 34.93 4.65
CA PRO A 259 13.94 34.46 4.00
C PRO A 259 14.56 33.26 4.74
N MET A 260 15.07 32.28 3.98
CA MET A 260 15.69 31.08 4.52
C MET A 260 16.96 31.38 5.32
N GLN A 261 17.16 30.64 6.41
CA GLN A 261 18.34 30.73 7.26
C GLN A 261 19.25 29.52 7.01
N ASN A 262 20.55 29.76 6.84
CA ASN A 262 21.52 28.67 6.74
C ASN A 262 21.75 28.02 8.12
N VAL A 263 21.79 26.70 8.16
CA VAL A 263 22.03 25.90 9.38
C VAL A 263 23.26 25.01 9.18
N ASP A 264 24.09 24.88 10.20
CA ASP A 264 25.29 24.04 10.21
C ASP A 264 25.06 22.69 10.90
N MET A 265 23.81 22.22 10.90
CA MET A 265 23.36 20.99 11.57
C MET A 265 23.52 21.00 13.10
N SER A 266 23.72 22.17 13.73
CA SER A 266 23.67 22.36 15.18
C SER A 266 22.35 22.99 15.64
N ILE A 267 21.96 22.71 16.89
CA ILE A 267 20.80 23.37 17.52
C ILE A 267 21.10 24.86 17.74
N GLU A 268 22.37 25.21 17.95
CA GLU A 268 22.84 26.59 18.18
C GLU A 268 22.67 27.47 16.94
N SER A 269 23.00 26.99 15.73
CA SER A 269 22.77 27.75 14.50
C SER A 269 21.29 27.92 14.21
N VAL A 270 20.48 26.90 14.48
CA VAL A 270 19.00 27.00 14.43
C VAL A 270 18.49 28.06 15.41
N ALA A 271 18.95 28.03 16.67
CA ALA A 271 18.54 28.99 17.70
C ALA A 271 18.96 30.43 17.37
N SER A 272 20.15 30.60 16.78
CA SER A 272 20.65 31.89 16.30
C SER A 272 19.81 32.44 15.14
N GLY A 273 19.52 31.58 14.15
CA GLY A 273 18.70 31.92 12.97
C GLY A 273 17.24 32.18 13.31
N MET A 274 16.69 31.55 14.35
CA MET A 274 15.28 31.63 14.73
C MET A 274 14.80 33.07 14.93
N LYS A 275 15.62 33.95 15.52
CA LYS A 275 15.26 35.37 15.73
C LYS A 275 15.08 36.14 14.42
N ASN A 276 15.81 35.75 13.38
CA ASN A 276 15.76 36.42 12.07
C ASN A 276 14.55 35.96 11.25
N THR A 277 14.14 34.69 11.40
CA THR A 277 12.99 34.10 10.67
C THR A 277 11.64 34.77 11.02
N PHE A 278 11.47 35.31 12.23
CA PHE A 278 10.22 35.97 12.64
C PHE A 278 10.10 37.45 12.23
N SER A 279 11.07 37.99 11.49
CA SER A 279 10.99 39.36 10.98
C SER A 279 9.95 39.46 9.85
N THR A 280 8.95 40.33 10.00
CA THR A 280 7.89 40.53 8.99
C THR A 280 8.26 41.53 7.89
N SER A 281 9.43 42.15 7.95
CA SER A 281 9.87 43.19 7.00
C SER A 281 10.24 42.66 5.61
N ALA A 282 10.36 41.35 5.43
CA ALA A 282 10.84 40.72 4.20
C ALA A 282 10.09 39.43 3.85
N LEU A 283 8.75 39.44 3.89
CA LEU A 283 7.93 38.30 3.49
C LEU A 283 7.69 38.28 1.96
N SER A 284 7.81 37.11 1.33
CA SER A 284 7.44 36.87 -0.06
C SER A 284 6.17 36.02 -0.14
N VAL A 285 5.26 36.37 -1.06
CA VAL A 285 4.03 35.58 -1.29
C VAL A 285 4.39 34.31 -2.06
N LEU A 286 3.83 33.17 -1.62
CA LEU A 286 3.98 31.88 -2.28
C LEU A 286 2.73 31.58 -3.13
N GLU A 287 2.90 31.49 -4.44
CA GLU A 287 1.84 31.15 -5.39
C GLU A 287 1.70 29.64 -5.57
N ASN A 288 2.78 28.89 -5.47
CA ASN A 288 2.81 27.43 -5.56
C ASN A 288 4.00 26.82 -4.79
N THR A 289 4.08 25.49 -4.74
CA THR A 289 5.15 24.77 -4.01
C THR A 289 6.56 25.08 -4.53
N PHE A 290 6.71 25.37 -5.83
CA PHE A 290 8.01 25.65 -6.45
C PHE A 290 8.59 26.99 -6.02
N ASP A 291 7.76 27.95 -5.59
CA ASP A 291 8.26 29.20 -5.02
C ASP A 291 9.03 28.95 -3.71
N ASP A 292 8.61 27.97 -2.92
CA ASP A 292 9.30 27.58 -1.69
C ASP A 292 10.54 26.73 -1.96
N LEU A 293 10.48 25.80 -2.92
CA LEU A 293 11.67 25.05 -3.35
C LEU A 293 12.77 25.98 -3.87
N LYS A 294 12.41 27.04 -4.62
CA LYS A 294 13.37 28.07 -5.02
C LYS A 294 14.01 28.77 -3.82
N ASN A 295 13.25 29.03 -2.75
CA ASN A 295 13.80 29.58 -1.50
C ASN A 295 14.80 28.62 -0.84
N LEU A 296 14.63 27.31 -1.02
CA LEU A 296 15.53 26.25 -0.54
C LEU A 296 16.75 26.01 -1.45
N GLY A 297 16.88 26.75 -2.56
CA GLY A 297 18.03 26.69 -3.46
C GLY A 297 17.85 25.83 -4.70
N PHE A 298 16.64 25.33 -4.98
CA PHE A 298 16.35 24.61 -6.23
C PHE A 298 16.26 25.60 -7.41
N THR A 299 16.82 25.19 -8.55
CA THR A 299 16.79 25.93 -9.82
C THR A 299 15.42 25.85 -10.51
N GLU A 300 15.19 26.72 -11.50
CA GLU A 300 13.96 26.64 -12.30
C GLU A 300 13.89 25.34 -13.10
N GLU A 301 15.03 24.86 -13.60
CA GLU A 301 15.14 23.59 -14.31
C GLU A 301 14.79 22.41 -13.41
N GLU A 302 15.27 22.38 -12.16
CA GLU A 302 14.93 21.33 -11.19
C GLU A 302 13.45 21.37 -10.81
N CYS A 303 12.86 22.56 -10.67
CA CYS A 303 11.42 22.70 -10.43
C CYS A 303 10.59 22.23 -11.63
N ALA A 304 11.05 22.46 -12.87
CA ALA A 304 10.34 22.06 -14.08
C ALA A 304 10.23 20.52 -14.22
N LEU A 305 11.21 19.76 -13.72
CA LEU A 305 11.17 18.29 -13.71
C LEU A 305 9.95 17.73 -12.96
N PHE A 306 9.47 18.43 -11.94
CA PHE A 306 8.28 18.03 -11.18
C PHE A 306 6.98 18.41 -11.89
N HIS A 307 6.96 19.47 -12.71
CA HIS A 307 5.78 19.85 -13.50
C HIS A 307 5.52 18.87 -14.62
N ASP A 308 6.59 18.38 -15.25
CA ASP A 308 6.53 17.45 -16.37
C ASP A 308 5.71 16.21 -15.96
N MET A 309 5.84 15.74 -14.70
CA MET A 309 5.11 14.61 -14.09
C MET A 309 3.56 14.67 -14.13
N THR A 310 2.92 15.77 -14.52
CA THR A 310 1.44 15.91 -14.55
C THR A 310 0.80 15.90 -15.93
N ALA A 311 1.58 16.06 -17.03
CA ALA A 311 1.04 16.10 -18.39
C ALA A 311 0.59 14.72 -18.96
N THR A 312 0.61 13.68 -18.11
CA THR A 312 0.45 12.24 -18.43
C THR A 312 -0.92 11.88 -18.87
N GLN A 313 -1.86 12.62 -18.29
CA GLN A 313 -3.18 12.08 -17.95
C GLN A 313 -4.22 12.62 -18.91
N ALA A 314 -3.83 13.30 -20.00
CA ALA A 314 -4.76 13.81 -20.98
C ALA A 314 -5.33 12.65 -21.84
N PRO A 315 -6.65 12.37 -21.77
CA PRO A 315 -7.29 11.46 -22.73
C PRO A 315 -7.31 12.17 -24.09
N ARG A 316 -6.76 11.54 -25.14
CA ARG A 316 -6.82 12.06 -26.52
C ARG A 316 -7.93 11.37 -27.32
N GLU A 317 -8.58 12.18 -28.15
CA GLU A 317 -9.80 11.93 -28.94
C GLU A 317 -9.90 10.53 -29.57
N GLU A 318 -11.01 9.85 -29.26
CA GLU A 318 -11.48 8.64 -29.96
C GLU A 318 -11.87 9.00 -31.40
N THR A 319 -10.94 8.81 -32.34
CA THR A 319 -11.33 8.54 -33.73
C THR A 319 -11.77 7.08 -33.82
N GLU A 320 -13.01 6.81 -34.23
CA GLU A 320 -13.53 5.45 -34.46
C GLU A 320 -12.59 4.66 -35.38
N HIS A 321 -11.95 3.63 -34.82
CA HIS A 321 -11.23 2.61 -35.59
C HIS A 321 -12.01 1.29 -35.48
N VAL A 322 -12.26 0.65 -36.62
CA VAL A 322 -12.95 -0.65 -36.66
C VAL A 322 -11.98 -1.74 -36.23
N ALA A 323 -12.16 -2.27 -35.02
CA ALA A 323 -11.36 -3.36 -34.50
C ALA A 323 -11.59 -4.66 -35.29
N VAL A 324 -10.53 -5.43 -35.56
CA VAL A 324 -10.58 -6.67 -36.35
C VAL A 324 -10.14 -7.86 -35.49
N ALA A 325 -10.90 -8.95 -35.52
CA ALA A 325 -10.59 -10.17 -34.78
C ALA A 325 -9.44 -10.97 -35.43
N ARG A 326 -8.57 -11.57 -34.59
CA ARG A 326 -7.44 -12.41 -35.01
C ARG A 326 -7.34 -13.67 -34.15
N ASP A 327 -6.94 -14.78 -34.79
CA ASP A 327 -6.71 -16.07 -34.12
C ASP A 327 -5.23 -16.32 -33.78
N SER A 328 -4.32 -15.55 -34.36
CA SER A 328 -2.87 -15.62 -34.12
C SER A 328 -2.17 -14.29 -34.43
N LEU A 329 -1.00 -14.06 -33.84
CA LEU A 329 -0.25 -12.82 -33.86
C LEU A 329 1.26 -13.09 -33.74
N ASP A 330 2.08 -12.66 -34.72
CA ASP A 330 3.56 -12.70 -34.66
C ASP A 330 4.10 -11.44 -35.33
N GLN A 331 4.36 -10.40 -34.54
CA GLN A 331 4.63 -9.07 -35.08
C GLN A 331 5.40 -8.19 -34.07
N VAL A 332 6.07 -7.17 -34.61
CA VAL A 332 6.78 -6.15 -33.83
C VAL A 332 6.11 -4.81 -34.02
N TRP A 333 5.93 -4.07 -32.93
CA TRP A 333 5.37 -2.73 -32.92
C TRP A 333 6.31 -1.73 -32.28
N THR A 334 6.24 -0.50 -32.75
CA THR A 334 6.64 0.66 -31.97
C THR A 334 5.44 1.11 -31.15
N ILE A 335 5.51 0.90 -29.84
CA ILE A 335 4.58 1.45 -28.86
C ILE A 335 5.01 2.86 -28.50
N VAL A 336 4.04 3.76 -28.40
CA VAL A 336 4.19 5.07 -27.77
C VAL A 336 3.17 5.15 -26.65
N VAL A 337 3.67 5.10 -25.42
CA VAL A 337 2.88 5.37 -24.21
C VAL A 337 2.92 6.87 -23.98
N LYS A 338 1.76 7.49 -23.89
CA LYS A 338 1.66 8.92 -23.62
C LYS A 338 1.80 9.12 -22.13
N THR A 339 2.98 9.60 -21.70
CA THR A 339 3.30 9.82 -20.29
C THR A 339 3.43 11.32 -19.98
N PRO A 340 3.50 11.73 -18.70
CA PRO A 340 3.55 13.13 -18.35
C PRO A 340 4.86 13.75 -18.73
N ILE A 341 5.92 13.04 -18.38
CA ILE A 341 7.31 13.38 -18.55
C ILE A 341 7.79 13.10 -19.98
N GLY A 342 6.89 13.20 -20.96
CA GLY A 342 7.15 12.91 -22.37
C GLY A 342 6.61 11.57 -22.88
N ASP A 343 6.63 11.42 -24.21
CA ASP A 343 6.25 10.18 -24.88
C ASP A 343 7.29 9.09 -24.59
N GLN A 344 6.85 7.97 -23.99
CA GLN A 344 7.71 6.81 -23.84
C GLN A 344 7.54 5.89 -25.05
N ALA A 345 8.53 5.90 -25.92
CA ALA A 345 8.62 4.96 -27.04
C ALA A 345 9.19 3.62 -26.56
N SER A 346 8.52 2.52 -26.90
CA SER A 346 8.96 1.16 -26.62
C SER A 346 8.87 0.30 -27.87
N THR A 347 9.71 -0.72 -27.97
CA THR A 347 9.56 -1.79 -28.96
C THR A 347 8.83 -2.95 -28.32
N LEU A 348 7.66 -3.31 -28.85
CA LEU A 348 6.89 -4.47 -28.43
C LEU A 348 7.07 -5.59 -29.45
N VAL A 349 7.47 -6.77 -28.97
CA VAL A 349 7.51 -8.00 -29.75
C VAL A 349 6.49 -8.95 -29.14
N LEU A 350 5.45 -9.33 -29.89
CA LEU A 350 4.48 -10.34 -29.44
C LEU A 350 4.43 -11.50 -30.43
N LYS A 351 4.35 -12.70 -29.88
CA LYS A 351 4.11 -13.95 -30.59
C LYS A 351 3.04 -14.73 -29.85
N SER A 352 2.07 -15.26 -30.59
CA SER A 352 1.00 -16.09 -30.06
C SER A 352 1.26 -17.57 -30.28
N GLU A 353 0.94 -18.39 -29.30
CA GLU A 353 0.75 -19.83 -29.45
C GLU A 353 -0.68 -20.17 -28.99
N GLY A 354 -1.59 -20.28 -29.95
CA GLY A 354 -3.03 -20.25 -29.66
C GLY A 354 -3.46 -18.89 -29.12
N LYS A 355 -4.18 -18.87 -27.99
CA LYS A 355 -4.60 -17.62 -27.32
C LYS A 355 -3.53 -16.99 -26.42
N ARG A 356 -2.47 -17.71 -26.08
CA ARG A 356 -1.43 -17.23 -25.18
C ARG A 356 -0.43 -16.39 -25.96
N LEU A 357 -0.10 -15.21 -25.43
CA LEU A 357 0.91 -14.31 -25.98
C LEU A 357 2.18 -14.39 -25.14
N SER A 358 3.31 -14.44 -25.82
CA SER A 358 4.65 -14.31 -25.25
C SER A 358 5.42 -13.25 -26.02
N GLY A 359 6.41 -12.63 -25.37
CA GLY A 359 7.03 -11.47 -25.96
C GLY A 359 7.80 -10.61 -24.98
N LEU A 360 8.08 -9.38 -25.40
CA LEU A 360 8.69 -8.38 -24.55
C LEU A 360 8.24 -6.97 -24.93
N VAL A 361 8.32 -6.05 -23.98
CA VAL A 361 8.26 -4.60 -24.18
C VAL A 361 9.61 -4.03 -23.77
N SER A 362 10.32 -3.32 -24.65
CA SER A 362 11.61 -2.69 -24.31
C SER A 362 11.61 -1.20 -24.58
N ASN A 363 12.14 -0.43 -23.64
CA ASN A 363 12.48 0.99 -23.85
C ASN A 363 13.80 1.34 -23.18
N GLU A 364 14.30 2.54 -23.45
CA GLU A 364 15.58 3.03 -22.94
C GLU A 364 15.60 3.20 -21.42
N GLN A 365 14.45 3.50 -20.79
CA GLN A 365 14.38 3.84 -19.37
C GLN A 365 14.32 2.60 -18.47
N TYR A 366 13.57 1.57 -18.87
CA TYR A 366 13.27 0.39 -18.06
C TYR A 366 13.89 -0.89 -18.62
N GLY A 367 14.59 -0.81 -19.76
CA GLY A 367 15.16 -1.97 -20.44
C GLY A 367 14.09 -2.90 -21.02
N ALA A 368 14.49 -4.13 -21.34
CA ALA A 368 13.58 -5.15 -21.87
C ALA A 368 12.82 -5.84 -20.74
N GLN A 369 11.49 -5.79 -20.80
CA GLN A 369 10.56 -6.39 -19.85
C GLN A 369 9.79 -7.51 -20.54
N LEU A 370 9.70 -8.67 -19.89
CA LEU A 370 8.97 -9.80 -20.46
C LEU A 370 7.46 -9.60 -20.32
N VAL A 371 6.75 -10.04 -21.36
CA VAL A 371 5.29 -10.11 -21.36
C VAL A 371 4.85 -11.27 -20.46
N GLU A 372 4.10 -10.94 -19.42
CA GLU A 372 3.40 -11.86 -18.52
C GLU A 372 1.90 -11.84 -18.80
N ASN A 373 1.20 -12.94 -18.49
CA ASN A 373 -0.27 -13.04 -18.58
C ASN A 373 -0.85 -12.51 -19.90
N GLY A 374 -0.13 -12.76 -21.00
CA GLY A 374 -0.49 -12.29 -22.33
C GLY A 374 -1.60 -13.13 -22.95
N GLU A 375 -2.69 -12.49 -23.39
CA GLU A 375 -3.83 -13.15 -24.00
C GLU A 375 -4.33 -12.42 -25.26
N LEU A 376 -4.67 -13.21 -26.27
CA LEU A 376 -5.37 -12.79 -27.48
C LEU A 376 -6.80 -13.31 -27.45
N ASN A 377 -7.76 -12.39 -27.35
CA ASN A 377 -9.19 -12.69 -27.27
C ASN A 377 -9.94 -11.93 -28.37
N GLY A 378 -9.96 -12.51 -29.57
CA GLY A 378 -10.62 -11.91 -30.74
C GLY A 378 -9.88 -10.67 -31.23
N ALA A 379 -10.47 -9.48 -31.06
CA ALA A 379 -9.84 -8.21 -31.46
C ALA A 379 -9.04 -7.55 -30.31
N THR A 380 -9.14 -8.09 -29.10
CA THR A 380 -8.49 -7.55 -27.90
C THR A 380 -7.20 -8.31 -27.60
N VAL A 381 -6.16 -7.54 -27.32
CA VAL A 381 -4.83 -8.00 -26.91
C VAL A 381 -4.56 -7.44 -25.51
N GLN A 382 -4.28 -8.32 -24.56
CA GLN A 382 -3.97 -7.92 -23.19
C GLN A 382 -2.67 -8.56 -22.75
N TRP A 383 -1.84 -7.82 -22.02
CA TRP A 383 -0.63 -8.37 -21.41
C TRP A 383 -0.18 -7.54 -20.20
N GLN A 384 0.70 -8.12 -19.40
CA GLN A 384 1.34 -7.46 -18.26
C GLN A 384 2.85 -7.42 -18.44
N VAL A 385 3.50 -6.43 -17.84
CA VAL A 385 4.95 -6.37 -17.68
C VAL A 385 5.28 -5.86 -16.28
N LYS A 386 6.35 -6.37 -15.68
CA LYS A 386 6.87 -5.88 -14.40
C LYS A 386 8.04 -4.94 -14.64
N THR A 387 7.93 -3.71 -14.15
CA THR A 387 9.05 -2.76 -14.09
C THR A 387 9.81 -2.97 -12.79
N THR A 388 11.13 -2.83 -12.81
CA THR A 388 12.02 -3.09 -11.65
C THR A 388 12.70 -1.83 -11.11
N VAL A 389 12.63 -0.71 -11.83
CA VAL A 389 13.29 0.57 -11.50
C VAL A 389 12.34 1.70 -11.89
N PRO A 390 12.21 2.81 -11.14
CA PRO A 390 12.71 3.06 -9.78
C PRO A 390 11.82 2.46 -8.68
N MET A 391 10.66 1.91 -9.01
CA MET A 391 9.80 1.15 -8.09
C MET A 391 9.22 -0.07 -8.81
N PRO A 392 9.04 -1.21 -8.12
CA PRO A 392 8.36 -2.36 -8.69
C PRO A 392 6.89 -2.05 -8.99
N LEU A 393 6.51 -2.01 -10.27
CA LEU A 393 5.12 -1.81 -10.70
C LEU A 393 4.77 -2.81 -11.80
N THR A 394 3.58 -3.40 -11.68
CA THR A 394 2.98 -4.20 -12.77
C THR A 394 2.18 -3.26 -13.66
N LEU A 395 2.58 -3.19 -14.94
CA LEU A 395 1.85 -2.44 -15.96
C LEU A 395 0.93 -3.40 -16.72
N THR A 396 -0.37 -3.15 -16.70
CA THR A 396 -1.34 -3.96 -17.46
C THR A 396 -1.76 -3.22 -18.71
N TYR A 397 -1.37 -3.73 -19.89
CA TYR A 397 -1.74 -3.19 -21.19
C TYR A 397 -2.97 -3.91 -21.72
N THR A 398 -3.95 -3.16 -22.18
CA THR A 398 -5.14 -3.68 -22.87
C THR A 398 -5.36 -2.86 -24.14
N GLY A 399 -5.31 -3.50 -25.31
CA GLY A 399 -5.47 -2.81 -26.59
C GLY A 399 -6.30 -3.59 -27.61
N THR A 400 -6.71 -2.91 -28.67
CA THR A 400 -7.45 -3.48 -29.80
C THR A 400 -6.72 -3.22 -31.11
N LEU A 401 -6.79 -4.17 -32.04
CA LEU A 401 -6.12 -4.12 -33.36
C LEU A 401 -7.07 -3.66 -34.45
N ASP A 402 -6.58 -2.82 -35.37
CA ASP A 402 -7.29 -2.42 -36.58
C ASP A 402 -6.90 -3.25 -37.82
N ALA A 403 -7.55 -2.97 -38.96
CA ALA A 403 -7.32 -3.65 -40.23
C ALA A 403 -5.91 -3.45 -40.83
N LYS A 404 -5.11 -2.51 -40.29
CA LYS A 404 -3.72 -2.23 -40.71
C LYS A 404 -2.70 -2.72 -39.69
N ASP A 405 -3.14 -3.54 -38.73
CA ASP A 405 -2.35 -4.04 -37.60
C ASP A 405 -1.79 -2.92 -36.70
N CYS A 406 -2.45 -1.76 -36.65
CA CYS A 406 -2.19 -0.75 -35.62
C CYS A 406 -2.98 -1.11 -34.36
N MET A 407 -2.38 -0.96 -33.19
CA MET A 407 -3.01 -1.25 -31.90
C MET A 407 -3.17 0.03 -31.09
N ARG A 408 -4.31 0.18 -30.41
CA ARG A 408 -4.56 1.27 -29.47
C ARG A 408 -5.20 0.74 -28.21
N GLY A 409 -4.86 1.34 -27.07
CA GLY A 409 -5.30 0.82 -25.79
C GLY A 409 -4.87 1.67 -24.61
N GLU A 410 -5.08 1.11 -23.43
CA GLU A 410 -4.68 1.70 -22.16
C GLU A 410 -3.64 0.82 -21.47
N VAL A 411 -2.69 1.45 -20.78
CA VAL A 411 -1.79 0.82 -19.82
C VAL A 411 -2.13 1.32 -18.42
N GLU A 412 -2.41 0.41 -17.51
CA GLU A 412 -2.69 0.70 -16.11
C GLU A 412 -1.42 0.53 -15.28
N MET A 413 -1.06 1.57 -14.52
CA MET A 413 0.13 1.65 -13.68
C MET A 413 -0.22 1.67 -12.19
N GLY A 414 -0.98 0.68 -11.68
CA GLY A 414 -1.35 0.59 -10.27
C GLY A 414 -1.88 1.92 -9.70
N ALA A 415 -1.23 2.44 -8.64
CA ALA A 415 -1.60 3.69 -7.96
C ALA A 415 -1.52 4.96 -8.82
N PHE A 416 -0.89 4.91 -10.00
CA PHE A 416 -0.69 6.05 -10.89
C PHE A 416 -1.76 6.18 -11.99
N GLY A 417 -2.74 5.27 -12.03
CA GLY A 417 -3.88 5.32 -12.93
C GLY A 417 -3.62 4.72 -14.31
N LYS A 418 -4.51 5.02 -15.27
CA LYS A 418 -4.45 4.53 -16.65
C LYS A 418 -3.91 5.58 -17.61
N MET A 419 -3.10 5.16 -18.57
CA MET A 419 -2.55 6.01 -19.62
C MET A 419 -2.85 5.40 -20.99
N ALA A 420 -3.08 6.24 -21.99
CA ALA A 420 -3.28 5.76 -23.36
C ALA A 420 -1.94 5.37 -24.01
N PHE A 421 -1.98 4.33 -24.84
CA PHE A 421 -0.88 3.98 -25.74
C PHE A 421 -1.38 3.76 -27.17
N THR A 422 -0.48 4.01 -28.12
CA THR A 422 -0.67 3.65 -29.53
C THR A 422 0.51 2.81 -29.98
N ALA A 423 0.26 1.80 -30.79
CA ALA A 423 1.29 0.93 -31.35
C ALA A 423 1.10 0.80 -32.87
N THR A 424 2.19 0.95 -33.62
CA THR A 424 2.19 0.80 -35.08
C THR A 424 3.20 -0.26 -35.51
N PRO A 425 2.93 -1.06 -36.57
CA PRO A 425 3.89 -2.05 -37.03
C PRO A 425 5.27 -1.43 -37.26
N ALA A 426 6.30 -2.04 -36.69
CA ALA A 426 7.66 -1.57 -36.82
C ALA A 426 8.16 -1.74 -38.27
N ASP A 427 9.04 -0.84 -38.72
CA ASP A 427 9.76 -1.04 -39.97
C ASP A 427 10.71 -2.24 -39.90
N ALA A 428 11.27 -2.66 -41.05
CA ALA A 428 12.07 -3.88 -41.12
C ALA A 428 13.32 -3.85 -40.23
N ASP A 429 13.97 -2.70 -40.07
CA ASP A 429 15.19 -2.55 -39.29
C ASP A 429 14.90 -2.55 -37.79
N VAL A 430 13.85 -1.81 -37.36
CA VAL A 430 13.35 -1.82 -35.98
C VAL A 430 12.80 -3.19 -35.61
N ALA A 431 12.11 -3.87 -36.53
CA ALA A 431 11.62 -5.24 -36.30
C ALA A 431 12.77 -6.26 -36.21
N ALA A 432 13.83 -6.11 -37.00
CA ALA A 432 15.00 -6.98 -36.91
C ALA A 432 15.76 -6.76 -35.60
N LYS A 433 15.97 -5.49 -35.21
CA LYS A 433 16.59 -5.11 -33.94
C LYS A 433 15.75 -5.58 -32.75
N GLY A 434 14.44 -5.31 -32.76
CA GLY A 434 13.50 -5.73 -31.74
C GLY A 434 13.44 -7.25 -31.58
N ARG A 435 13.45 -8.02 -32.68
CA ARG A 435 13.53 -9.50 -32.60
C ARG A 435 14.90 -9.99 -32.11
N ALA A 436 15.99 -9.30 -32.44
CA ALA A 436 17.32 -9.63 -31.94
C ALA A 436 17.46 -9.31 -30.44
N GLU A 437 16.94 -8.16 -30.00
CA GLU A 437 16.80 -7.77 -28.59
C GLU A 437 15.84 -8.70 -27.86
N ALA A 438 14.78 -9.19 -28.51
CA ALA A 438 13.93 -10.23 -27.96
C ALA A 438 14.65 -11.53 -27.77
N ARG A 439 15.38 -11.99 -28.79
CA ARG A 439 16.22 -13.18 -28.66
C ARG A 439 17.32 -12.98 -27.61
N HIS A 440 17.90 -11.79 -27.50
CA HIS A 440 18.95 -11.48 -26.54
C HIS A 440 18.42 -11.25 -25.13
N ALA A 441 17.24 -10.68 -24.94
CA ALA A 441 16.57 -10.55 -23.64
C ALA A 441 16.02 -11.91 -23.22
N MET A 442 15.50 -12.71 -24.15
CA MET A 442 15.18 -14.14 -23.95
C MET A 442 16.43 -15.05 -23.86
N ALA A 443 17.64 -14.53 -24.15
CA ALA A 443 18.92 -15.22 -23.94
C ALA A 443 19.77 -14.60 -22.82
N GLY A 444 19.44 -13.41 -22.33
CA GLY A 444 20.03 -12.63 -21.23
C GLY A 444 19.18 -12.71 -19.96
N THR A 445 17.92 -13.11 -20.11
CA THR A 445 17.28 -14.09 -19.22
C THR A 445 18.12 -15.38 -19.16
N GLY A 446 19.07 -15.68 -20.04
CA GLY A 446 20.14 -16.64 -19.68
C GLY A 446 21.06 -16.19 -18.51
N LYS A 447 20.95 -14.93 -18.05
CA LYS A 447 21.62 -14.37 -16.86
C LYS A 447 20.67 -13.88 -15.75
N LEU A 448 19.41 -13.51 -16.06
CA LEU A 448 18.35 -13.23 -15.08
C LEU A 448 17.29 -14.35 -14.94
N ALA A 449 17.12 -15.17 -15.97
CA ALA A 449 16.51 -16.51 -15.97
C ALA A 449 17.58 -17.62 -16.03
N LYS A 450 18.71 -17.38 -15.34
CA LYS A 450 19.51 -18.49 -14.85
C LYS A 450 18.89 -19.13 -13.62
N GLU A 451 17.81 -18.56 -13.08
CA GLU A 451 17.13 -19.12 -11.92
C GLU A 451 15.79 -19.78 -12.26
N ASP A 452 14.93 -19.28 -13.15
CA ASP A 452 13.67 -19.97 -13.44
C ASP A 452 13.46 -20.36 -14.91
N GLU A 453 13.53 -21.68 -15.10
CA GLU A 453 13.18 -22.50 -16.26
C GLU A 453 14.13 -22.51 -17.47
N GLN A 454 15.35 -23.01 -17.23
CA GLN A 454 15.67 -24.28 -17.90
C GLN A 454 14.74 -25.33 -17.31
N GLU A 455 13.83 -25.88 -18.10
CA GLU A 455 13.40 -27.28 -17.94
C GLU A 455 14.61 -28.19 -18.26
N SER A 456 15.70 -28.01 -17.51
CA SER A 456 16.57 -29.11 -17.15
C SER A 456 16.01 -29.55 -15.82
N VAL A 457 15.59 -30.81 -15.74
CA VAL A 457 15.41 -31.52 -14.47
C VAL A 457 16.53 -31.04 -13.54
N ARG A 458 16.23 -30.28 -12.48
CA ARG A 458 17.23 -29.87 -11.49
C ARG A 458 17.72 -31.18 -10.86
N VAL A 459 18.85 -31.69 -11.33
CA VAL A 459 19.38 -32.97 -10.85
C VAL A 459 20.15 -32.68 -9.58
N MET A 460 19.86 -33.45 -8.53
CA MET A 460 20.65 -33.44 -7.30
C MET A 460 22.15 -33.42 -7.63
N PRO A 461 22.94 -32.49 -7.08
CA PRO A 461 24.36 -32.41 -7.38
C PRO A 461 25.04 -33.76 -7.13
N ASN A 462 26.04 -34.11 -7.94
CA ASN A 462 26.79 -35.37 -7.82
C ASN A 462 27.78 -35.32 -6.63
N VAL A 463 27.30 -34.92 -5.46
CA VAL A 463 28.02 -34.76 -4.20
C VAL A 463 27.47 -35.68 -3.10
N LEU A 464 26.34 -36.35 -3.35
CA LEU A 464 25.73 -37.37 -2.47
C LEU A 464 26.50 -38.71 -2.48
N THR A 465 27.81 -38.63 -2.29
CA THR A 465 28.77 -39.73 -2.41
C THR A 465 28.99 -40.48 -1.11
N HIS A 466 28.55 -39.93 0.03
CA HIS A 466 28.70 -40.57 1.34
C HIS A 466 27.55 -41.54 1.62
N THR A 467 27.86 -42.61 2.35
CA THR A 467 26.87 -43.52 2.92
C THR A 467 26.52 -43.04 4.33
N ALA A 468 25.24 -43.09 4.72
CA ALA A 468 24.83 -42.75 6.07
C ALA A 468 25.28 -43.86 7.04
N ALA A 469 26.04 -43.50 8.09
CA ALA A 469 26.31 -44.39 9.21
C ALA A 469 25.15 -44.39 10.21
N LYS A 470 24.43 -43.27 10.30
CA LYS A 470 23.27 -43.08 11.16
C LYS A 470 22.27 -42.14 10.49
N LEU A 471 21.01 -42.53 10.50
CA LEU A 471 19.87 -41.65 10.24
C LEU A 471 19.03 -41.55 11.53
N PRO A 472 18.30 -40.44 11.72
CA PRO A 472 17.56 -40.20 12.95
C PRO A 472 16.41 -41.20 13.13
N ASP A 473 16.31 -41.76 14.34
CA ASP A 473 15.07 -42.35 14.83
C ASP A 473 14.29 -41.27 15.59
N PHE A 474 13.22 -40.74 14.96
CA PHE A 474 12.40 -39.69 15.54
C PHE A 474 11.56 -40.15 16.76
N ASP A 475 11.49 -41.46 17.02
CA ASP A 475 10.89 -42.01 18.22
C ASP A 475 11.87 -42.12 19.40
N ALA A 476 13.18 -42.16 19.13
CA ALA A 476 14.25 -42.31 20.13
C ALA A 476 15.36 -41.25 20.00
N PRO A 477 15.13 -39.99 20.44
CA PRO A 477 16.16 -38.94 20.40
C PRO A 477 17.30 -39.22 21.38
N LEU A 478 18.48 -38.66 21.07
CA LEU A 478 19.52 -38.46 22.08
C LEU A 478 19.09 -37.33 23.02
N LYS A 479 19.24 -37.56 24.33
CA LYS A 479 19.02 -36.52 25.34
C LYS A 479 20.31 -35.81 25.68
N VAL A 480 20.34 -34.50 25.43
CA VAL A 480 21.53 -33.67 25.58
C VAL A 480 21.25 -32.57 26.61
N ALA A 481 22.02 -32.57 27.70
CA ALA A 481 21.92 -31.55 28.73
C ALA A 481 22.70 -30.29 28.32
N VAL A 482 22.02 -29.16 28.14
CA VAL A 482 22.59 -27.85 27.78
C VAL A 482 21.84 -26.75 28.51
N ASN A 483 22.53 -25.70 28.94
CA ASN A 483 21.92 -24.50 29.53
C ASN A 483 20.86 -24.79 30.63
N GLY A 484 21.09 -25.81 31.46
CA GLY A 484 20.16 -26.20 32.54
C GLY A 484 18.89 -26.93 32.09
N ILE A 485 18.77 -27.29 30.82
CA ILE A 485 17.68 -28.08 30.25
C ILE A 485 18.20 -29.34 29.56
N GLU A 486 17.29 -30.28 29.28
CA GLU A 486 17.53 -31.42 28.41
C GLU A 486 16.84 -31.19 27.05
N LEU A 487 17.61 -31.20 25.97
CA LEU A 487 17.13 -31.19 24.60
C LEU A 487 17.06 -32.61 24.03
N ALA A 488 16.00 -32.91 23.29
CA ALA A 488 15.91 -34.06 22.41
C ALA A 488 16.57 -33.72 21.07
N ILE A 489 17.62 -34.46 20.71
CA ILE A 489 18.39 -34.27 19.48
C ILE A 489 18.24 -35.52 18.61
N TYR A 490 17.82 -35.32 17.36
CA TYR A 490 17.80 -36.34 16.33
C TYR A 490 19.04 -36.17 15.46
N GLU A 491 19.92 -37.17 15.46
CA GLU A 491 21.26 -37.10 14.87
C GLU A 491 21.33 -37.90 13.57
N GLY A 492 21.79 -37.26 12.50
CA GLY A 492 22.18 -37.91 11.25
C GLY A 492 23.69 -37.79 11.04
N LYS A 493 24.37 -38.89 10.70
CA LYS A 493 25.84 -38.92 10.59
C LYS A 493 26.34 -39.75 9.41
N PRO A 494 27.29 -39.24 8.60
CA PRO A 494 27.88 -40.01 7.51
C PRO A 494 28.85 -41.07 8.05
N GLN A 495 29.09 -42.09 7.24
CA GLN A 495 30.16 -43.04 7.46
C GLN A 495 31.52 -42.37 7.17
N GLY A 496 32.46 -42.55 8.09
CA GLY A 496 33.77 -41.90 8.01
C GLY A 496 33.80 -40.55 8.74
N GLN A 497 34.74 -39.69 8.34
CA GLN A 497 34.89 -38.36 8.91
C GLN A 497 33.87 -37.40 8.26
N ALA A 498 33.03 -36.77 9.09
CA ALA A 498 32.12 -35.73 8.63
C ALA A 498 32.87 -34.42 8.33
N HIS A 499 32.23 -33.53 7.57
CA HIS A 499 32.73 -32.17 7.35
C HIS A 499 32.91 -31.40 8.65
N ILE A 500 33.79 -30.39 8.60
CA ILE A 500 34.27 -29.67 9.79
C ILE A 500 33.17 -28.89 10.53
N TYR A 501 32.14 -28.45 9.81
CA TYR A 501 30.99 -27.74 10.38
C TYR A 501 29.77 -28.67 10.38
N PRO A 502 29.11 -28.86 11.54
CA PRO A 502 27.84 -29.55 11.60
C PRO A 502 26.75 -28.65 11.01
N ILE A 503 25.66 -29.28 10.57
CA ILE A 503 24.43 -28.58 10.22
C ILE A 503 23.46 -28.72 11.39
N VAL A 504 22.95 -27.61 11.90
CA VAL A 504 21.89 -27.59 12.92
C VAL A 504 20.58 -27.15 12.26
N LEU A 505 19.57 -28.02 12.28
CA LEU A 505 18.25 -27.78 11.67
C LEU A 505 17.26 -27.29 12.72
N CYS A 506 16.95 -26.00 12.69
CA CYS A 506 16.07 -25.30 13.63
C CYS A 506 14.64 -25.24 13.08
N HIS A 507 13.68 -25.88 13.73
CA HIS A 507 12.26 -25.85 13.34
C HIS A 507 11.54 -24.58 13.83
N GLY A 508 10.36 -24.27 13.28
CA GLY A 508 9.51 -23.16 13.68
C GLY A 508 8.28 -23.57 14.50
N PHE A 509 7.16 -22.87 14.28
CA PHE A 509 5.90 -23.03 15.01
C PHE A 509 4.65 -23.11 14.10
N PRO A 510 3.68 -23.99 14.40
CA PRO A 510 3.79 -25.13 15.30
C PRO A 510 4.50 -26.28 14.59
N GLU A 511 5.72 -26.61 15.01
CA GLU A 511 6.52 -27.69 14.42
C GLU A 511 7.33 -28.45 15.47
N LEU A 512 8.20 -29.36 15.01
CA LEU A 512 9.14 -30.17 15.77
C LEU A 512 10.40 -30.40 14.92
N GLY A 513 11.46 -30.96 15.50
CA GLY A 513 12.60 -31.46 14.72
C GLY A 513 12.17 -32.45 13.62
N TYR A 514 11.04 -33.14 13.82
CA TYR A 514 10.41 -34.03 12.83
C TYR A 514 10.05 -33.35 11.49
N SER A 515 9.85 -32.03 11.46
CA SER A 515 9.58 -31.30 10.21
C SER A 515 10.73 -31.38 9.21
N TRP A 516 11.95 -31.64 9.68
CA TRP A 516 13.16 -31.75 8.84
C TRP A 516 13.45 -33.18 8.36
N ARG A 517 12.55 -34.14 8.60
CA ARG A 517 12.76 -35.57 8.29
C ARG A 517 13.18 -35.86 6.85
N ASN A 518 12.79 -35.01 5.90
CA ASN A 518 13.11 -35.18 4.48
C ASN A 518 14.48 -34.60 4.08
N GLN A 519 15.06 -33.73 4.92
CA GLN A 519 16.32 -33.02 4.65
C GLN A 519 17.52 -33.76 5.26
N VAL A 520 17.32 -34.54 6.33
CA VAL A 520 18.44 -35.16 7.06
C VAL A 520 19.26 -36.11 6.20
N GLU A 521 18.63 -37.05 5.50
CA GLU A 521 19.38 -38.04 4.71
C GLU A 521 20.19 -37.39 3.57
N PRO A 522 19.64 -36.51 2.73
CA PRO A 522 20.42 -35.81 1.69
C PRO A 522 21.64 -35.06 2.25
N LEU A 523 21.47 -34.34 3.36
CA LEU A 523 22.57 -33.61 4.00
C LEU A 523 23.63 -34.55 4.59
N VAL A 524 23.23 -35.67 5.18
CA VAL A 524 24.16 -36.72 5.63
C VAL A 524 24.93 -37.32 4.45
N ARG A 525 24.25 -37.60 3.33
CA ARG A 525 24.89 -38.15 2.12
C ARG A 525 25.81 -37.15 1.41
N ALA A 526 25.61 -35.84 1.62
CA ALA A 526 26.55 -34.79 1.25
C ALA A 526 27.78 -34.72 2.19
N GLY A 527 27.81 -35.51 3.27
CA GLY A 527 28.95 -35.65 4.19
C GLY A 527 28.86 -34.82 5.47
N PHE A 528 27.72 -34.18 5.75
CA PHE A 528 27.54 -33.35 6.94
C PHE A 528 27.07 -34.17 8.14
N HIS A 529 27.55 -33.80 9.33
CA HIS A 529 26.93 -34.22 10.59
C HIS A 529 25.72 -33.31 10.85
N VAL A 530 24.53 -33.89 10.90
CA VAL A 530 23.25 -33.17 11.00
C VAL A 530 22.66 -33.33 12.39
N LEU A 531 22.41 -32.22 13.06
CA LEU A 531 21.83 -32.13 14.39
C LEU A 531 20.44 -31.50 14.29
N VAL A 532 19.40 -32.21 14.72
CA VAL A 532 18.02 -31.75 14.64
C VAL A 532 17.42 -31.70 16.05
N PRO A 533 17.49 -30.55 16.74
CA PRO A 533 16.85 -30.41 18.04
C PRO A 533 15.32 -30.32 17.92
N ASP A 534 14.61 -30.91 18.89
CA ASP A 534 13.38 -30.27 19.39
C ASP A 534 13.84 -29.11 20.28
N HIS A 535 13.46 -27.87 19.99
CA HIS A 535 13.88 -26.74 20.83
C HIS A 535 13.18 -26.74 22.20
N ARG A 536 13.65 -25.91 23.13
CA ARG A 536 13.03 -25.76 24.46
C ARG A 536 11.52 -25.55 24.34
N GLY A 537 10.73 -26.29 25.13
CA GLY A 537 9.27 -26.24 25.08
C GLY A 537 8.61 -27.13 24.02
N PHE A 538 9.37 -27.76 23.12
CA PHE A 538 8.83 -28.57 22.04
C PHE A 538 9.13 -30.05 22.20
N GLY A 539 8.23 -30.88 21.66
CA GLY A 539 8.45 -32.30 21.45
C GLY A 539 8.88 -33.04 22.71
N LYS A 540 10.08 -33.63 22.65
CA LYS A 540 10.67 -34.40 23.76
C LYS A 540 11.68 -33.59 24.57
N SER A 541 11.80 -32.30 24.34
CA SER A 541 12.67 -31.39 25.10
C SER A 541 11.98 -30.87 26.36
N THR A 542 12.80 -30.29 27.24
CA THR A 542 12.31 -29.73 28.52
C THR A 542 11.29 -28.62 28.27
N VAL A 543 10.16 -28.69 28.98
CA VAL A 543 9.14 -27.62 29.05
C VAL A 543 9.34 -26.83 30.34
N LEU A 544 9.59 -25.53 30.21
CA LEU A 544 9.74 -24.60 31.33
C LEU A 544 8.43 -23.83 31.59
N PRO A 545 8.13 -23.50 32.85
CA PRO A 545 6.81 -23.00 33.24
C PRO A 545 6.62 -21.49 32.98
N ARG A 546 7.69 -20.69 32.88
CA ARG A 546 7.55 -19.23 32.70
C ARG A 546 7.82 -18.85 31.26
N LYS A 547 7.07 -17.87 30.76
CA LYS A 547 7.29 -17.36 29.40
C LYS A 547 8.68 -16.73 29.25
N GLU A 548 9.20 -16.08 30.29
CA GLU A 548 10.52 -15.42 30.27
C GLU A 548 11.66 -16.43 30.06
N ASP A 549 11.41 -17.71 30.31
CA ASP A 549 12.35 -18.79 30.00
C ASP A 549 12.40 -19.09 28.49
N TYR A 550 11.67 -18.38 27.63
CA TYR A 550 11.64 -18.59 26.16
C TYR A 550 12.13 -17.35 25.39
N VAL A 551 12.72 -16.36 26.06
CA VAL A 551 13.34 -15.23 25.38
C VAL A 551 14.51 -15.69 24.50
N ILE A 552 14.71 -15.01 23.37
CA ILE A 552 15.69 -15.42 22.34
C ILE A 552 17.09 -15.64 22.93
N SER A 553 17.53 -14.80 23.88
CA SER A 553 18.85 -14.93 24.49
C SER A 553 19.08 -16.26 25.22
N GLU A 554 18.03 -16.89 25.74
CA GLU A 554 18.15 -18.21 26.35
C GLU A 554 18.11 -19.33 25.32
N VAL A 555 17.29 -19.20 24.27
CA VAL A 555 17.24 -20.16 23.16
C VAL A 555 18.60 -20.25 22.44
N LEU A 556 19.27 -19.11 22.21
CA LEU A 556 20.59 -19.08 21.56
C LEU A 556 21.68 -19.78 22.39
N LYS A 557 21.62 -19.66 23.72
CA LYS A 557 22.56 -20.38 24.62
C LYS A 557 22.42 -21.89 24.50
N ASP A 558 21.21 -22.40 24.25
CA ASP A 558 21.00 -23.84 24.06
C ASP A 558 21.72 -24.34 22.81
N VAL A 559 21.63 -23.56 21.74
CA VAL A 559 22.25 -23.88 20.45
C VAL A 559 23.78 -23.81 20.55
N CYS A 560 24.32 -22.80 21.24
CA CYS A 560 25.75 -22.73 21.56
C CYS A 560 26.19 -23.94 22.41
N GLY A 561 25.43 -24.29 23.45
CA GLY A 561 25.72 -25.45 24.30
C GLY A 561 25.63 -26.78 23.55
N LEU A 562 24.76 -26.87 22.55
CA LEU A 562 24.65 -28.04 21.67
C LEU A 562 25.91 -28.22 20.84
N LEU A 563 26.45 -27.14 20.25
CA LEU A 563 27.74 -27.19 19.56
C LEU A 563 28.86 -27.63 20.51
N ASP A 564 28.90 -27.08 21.72
CA ASP A 564 29.90 -27.44 22.74
C ASP A 564 29.83 -28.93 23.10
N HIS A 565 28.62 -29.49 23.28
CA HIS A 565 28.42 -30.90 23.58
C HIS A 565 29.02 -31.82 22.52
N PHE A 566 28.85 -31.48 21.25
CA PHE A 566 29.37 -32.24 20.13
C PHE A 566 30.82 -31.87 19.74
N GLY A 567 31.43 -30.92 20.46
CA GLY A 567 32.82 -30.53 20.27
C GLY A 567 33.07 -29.64 19.05
N TYR A 568 32.07 -28.87 18.61
CA TYR A 568 32.19 -27.97 17.46
C TYR A 568 32.34 -26.51 17.89
N GLU A 569 33.32 -25.83 17.28
CA GLU A 569 33.50 -24.38 17.48
C GLU A 569 32.42 -23.58 16.75
N LYS A 570 32.14 -23.94 15.50
CA LYS A 570 31.15 -23.28 14.63
C LYS A 570 30.20 -24.28 13.99
N GLY A 571 29.00 -23.82 13.64
CA GLY A 571 28.01 -24.60 12.88
C GLY A 571 27.43 -23.83 11.69
N ILE A 572 26.80 -24.56 10.78
CA ILE A 572 25.91 -24.03 9.74
C ILE A 572 24.48 -24.20 10.26
N PHE A 573 23.70 -23.12 10.26
CA PHE A 573 22.36 -23.13 10.84
C PHE A 573 21.30 -22.98 9.75
N VAL A 574 20.34 -23.90 9.73
CA VAL A 574 19.19 -23.87 8.81
C VAL A 574 17.94 -23.65 9.65
N GLY A 575 17.18 -22.60 9.37
CA GLY A 575 16.00 -22.22 10.15
C GLY A 575 14.77 -22.10 9.27
N HIS A 576 13.63 -22.61 9.74
CA HIS A 576 12.32 -22.41 9.12
C HIS A 576 11.36 -21.74 10.11
N ASP A 577 10.52 -20.82 9.63
CA ASP A 577 9.61 -19.99 10.45
C ASP A 577 10.34 -19.39 11.68
N PHE A 578 9.97 -19.71 12.92
CA PHE A 578 10.65 -19.26 14.15
C PHE A 578 12.05 -19.84 14.34
N GLY A 579 12.38 -20.94 13.66
CA GLY A 579 13.75 -21.40 13.52
C GLY A 579 14.63 -20.32 12.87
N GLY A 580 14.06 -19.48 12.01
CA GLY A 580 14.69 -18.27 11.49
C GLY A 580 15.10 -17.28 12.58
N MET A 581 14.26 -17.06 13.60
CA MET A 581 14.61 -16.20 14.75
C MET A 581 15.91 -16.68 15.43
N ILE A 582 16.11 -18.00 15.50
CA ILE A 582 17.30 -18.60 16.07
C ILE A 582 18.51 -18.34 15.17
N ILE A 583 18.43 -18.63 13.87
CA ILE A 583 19.61 -18.50 12.99
C ILE A 583 20.03 -17.04 12.80
N TRP A 584 19.07 -16.11 12.70
CA TRP A 584 19.34 -14.68 12.63
C TRP A 584 19.93 -14.19 13.95
N GLY A 585 19.40 -14.67 15.08
CA GLY A 585 19.95 -14.43 16.40
C GLY A 585 21.39 -14.94 16.55
N MET A 586 21.70 -16.14 16.05
CA MET A 586 23.06 -16.67 16.04
C MET A 586 24.00 -15.78 15.22
N GLY A 587 23.58 -15.33 14.04
CA GLY A 587 24.36 -14.44 13.18
C GLY A 587 24.64 -13.06 13.81
N LEU A 588 23.72 -12.55 14.62
CA LEU A 588 23.86 -11.25 15.28
C LEU A 588 24.63 -11.33 16.60
N TYR A 589 24.20 -12.20 17.50
CA TYR A 589 24.66 -12.23 18.90
C TYR A 589 25.81 -13.21 19.16
N HIS A 590 25.99 -14.20 18.27
CA HIS A 590 27.04 -15.22 18.37
C HIS A 590 27.77 -15.45 17.03
N PRO A 591 28.18 -14.40 16.29
CA PRO A 591 28.81 -14.55 14.98
C PRO A 591 30.09 -15.41 15.03
N GLU A 592 30.75 -15.48 16.18
CA GLU A 592 31.91 -16.34 16.43
C GLU A 592 31.58 -17.85 16.38
N ARG A 593 30.31 -18.23 16.52
CA ARG A 593 29.82 -19.62 16.50
C ARG A 593 29.21 -20.02 15.14
N VAL A 594 29.22 -19.13 14.16
CA VAL A 594 28.53 -19.32 12.88
C VAL A 594 29.52 -19.47 11.73
N ALA A 595 29.31 -20.50 10.90
CA ALA A 595 30.01 -20.69 9.63
C ALA A 595 29.15 -20.29 8.42
N GLY A 596 27.82 -20.49 8.49
CA GLY A 596 26.88 -20.09 7.46
C GLY A 596 25.43 -20.17 7.96
N LEU A 597 24.52 -19.45 7.31
CA LEU A 597 23.10 -19.41 7.66
C LEU A 597 22.22 -19.75 6.44
N ILE A 598 21.14 -20.48 6.66
CA ILE A 598 20.13 -20.77 5.65
C ILE A 598 18.74 -20.48 6.24
N ALA A 599 18.07 -19.45 5.75
CA ALA A 599 16.72 -19.07 6.16
C ALA A 599 15.69 -19.64 5.17
N CYS A 600 14.76 -20.46 5.62
CA CYS A 600 13.67 -21.02 4.81
C CYS A 600 12.34 -20.41 5.26
N ASN A 601 11.67 -19.62 4.43
CA ASN A 601 10.39 -18.95 4.79
C ASN A 601 10.47 -18.15 6.11
N SER A 602 11.62 -17.50 6.34
CA SER A 602 11.94 -16.75 7.55
C SER A 602 12.66 -15.43 7.20
N PRO A 603 11.97 -14.45 6.59
CA PRO A 603 12.55 -13.15 6.31
C PRO A 603 12.94 -12.42 7.59
N PHE A 604 13.86 -11.47 7.45
CA PHE A 604 14.46 -10.73 8.57
C PHE A 604 14.41 -9.22 8.34
N ALA A 605 14.06 -8.47 9.39
CA ALA A 605 14.09 -7.01 9.41
C ALA A 605 14.34 -6.47 10.82
N ASP A 606 15.01 -5.31 10.92
CA ASP A 606 15.07 -4.53 12.17
C ASP A 606 13.75 -3.78 12.35
N MET A 607 12.99 -4.14 13.38
CA MET A 607 11.69 -3.52 13.64
C MET A 607 11.87 -2.10 14.19
N PRO A 608 11.11 -1.10 13.67
CA PRO A 608 11.20 0.29 14.12
C PRO A 608 10.57 0.52 15.51
N MET A 609 9.71 -0.41 15.94
CA MET A 609 9.07 -0.39 17.25
C MET A 609 8.79 -1.82 17.73
N ASN A 610 8.21 -1.96 18.91
CA ASN A 610 7.81 -3.26 19.45
C ASN A 610 6.96 -4.05 18.42
N PRO A 611 7.26 -5.33 18.16
CA PRO A 611 6.55 -6.10 17.13
C PRO A 611 5.03 -6.19 17.33
N LEU A 612 4.54 -6.26 18.58
CA LEU A 612 3.10 -6.29 18.84
C LEU A 612 2.43 -4.98 18.46
N ASP A 613 3.05 -3.85 18.82
CA ASP A 613 2.53 -2.53 18.49
C ASP A 613 2.58 -2.27 16.98
N LEU A 614 3.65 -2.71 16.30
CA LEU A 614 3.79 -2.58 14.86
C LEU A 614 2.68 -3.34 14.12
N TYR A 615 2.48 -4.62 14.46
CA TYR A 615 1.44 -5.44 13.82
C TYR A 615 0.04 -4.93 14.15
N GLN A 616 -0.16 -4.40 15.36
CA GLN A 616 -1.40 -3.73 15.75
C GLN A 616 -1.69 -2.49 14.88
N GLN A 617 -0.68 -1.67 14.58
CA GLN A 617 -0.83 -0.48 13.74
C GLN A 617 -1.04 -0.82 12.26
N LEU A 618 -0.30 -1.80 11.74
CA LEU A 618 -0.36 -2.16 10.32
C LEU A 618 -1.60 -2.99 9.97
N TYR A 619 -1.99 -3.93 10.83
CA TYR A 619 -2.98 -4.96 10.50
C TYR A 619 -4.20 -4.97 11.44
N GLY A 620 -4.21 -4.11 12.45
CA GLY A 620 -5.33 -3.97 13.38
C GLY A 620 -5.37 -5.08 14.45
N PRO A 621 -6.37 -5.04 15.36
CA PRO A 621 -6.37 -5.83 16.61
C PRO A 621 -6.60 -7.32 16.44
N LYS A 622 -6.99 -7.78 15.25
CA LYS A 622 -7.22 -9.20 14.95
C LYS A 622 -5.97 -9.90 14.42
N ASN A 623 -4.82 -9.23 14.39
CA ASN A 623 -3.58 -9.86 13.94
C ASN A 623 -3.21 -11.07 14.82
N TYR A 624 -2.64 -12.10 14.23
CA TYR A 624 -2.31 -13.34 14.94
C TYR A 624 -1.29 -13.13 16.07
N PHE A 625 -0.38 -12.16 15.93
CA PHE A 625 0.58 -11.78 16.97
C PHE A 625 -0.12 -11.40 18.28
N ALA A 626 -1.21 -10.64 18.20
CA ALA A 626 -2.03 -10.25 19.34
C ALA A 626 -2.82 -11.43 19.90
N TYR A 627 -3.46 -12.26 19.06
CA TYR A 627 -4.23 -13.41 19.54
C TYR A 627 -3.36 -14.45 20.23
N PHE A 628 -2.13 -14.69 19.76
CA PHE A 628 -1.17 -15.61 20.37
C PHE A 628 -0.71 -15.16 21.77
N GLN A 629 -0.94 -13.90 22.15
CA GLN A 629 -0.70 -13.42 23.52
C GLN A 629 -1.74 -13.94 24.53
N THR A 630 -2.88 -14.46 24.05
CA THR A 630 -4.02 -14.78 24.89
C THR A 630 -3.99 -16.23 25.38
N GLN A 631 -4.62 -16.47 26.53
CA GLN A 631 -4.90 -17.83 27.01
C GLN A 631 -5.96 -18.52 26.12
N GLU A 632 -6.91 -17.75 25.57
CA GLU A 632 -7.96 -18.26 24.70
C GLU A 632 -7.38 -18.97 23.46
N CYS A 633 -6.36 -18.38 22.83
CA CYS A 633 -5.67 -19.00 21.70
C CYS A 633 -5.01 -20.33 22.10
N GLU A 634 -4.35 -20.37 23.25
CA GLU A 634 -3.70 -21.57 23.77
C GLU A 634 -4.71 -22.68 24.07
N ASP A 635 -5.81 -22.34 24.74
CA ASP A 635 -6.90 -23.26 25.05
C ASP A 635 -7.52 -23.81 23.76
N LYS A 636 -7.69 -22.95 22.74
CA LYS A 636 -8.20 -23.35 21.43
C LYS A 636 -7.28 -24.36 20.75
N PHE A 637 -5.97 -24.12 20.70
CA PHE A 637 -5.03 -25.04 20.06
C PHE A 637 -4.91 -26.36 20.83
N ASN A 638 -4.92 -26.29 22.16
CA ASN A 638 -4.84 -27.46 23.05
C ASN A 638 -6.12 -28.32 23.01
N SER A 639 -7.28 -27.75 22.65
CA SER A 639 -8.55 -28.49 22.63
C SER A 639 -8.56 -29.63 21.61
N ASP A 640 -7.85 -29.47 20.49
CA ASP A 640 -7.64 -30.51 19.49
C ASP A 640 -6.33 -30.24 18.73
N PRO A 641 -5.19 -30.80 19.20
CA PRO A 641 -3.91 -30.61 18.53
C PRO A 641 -3.91 -31.04 17.08
N ALA A 642 -4.60 -32.14 16.74
CA ALA A 642 -4.65 -32.64 15.37
C ALA A 642 -5.39 -31.67 14.45
N ARG A 643 -6.47 -31.05 14.92
CA ARG A 643 -7.17 -29.98 14.19
C ARG A 643 -6.28 -28.77 13.95
N THR A 644 -5.48 -28.37 14.94
CA THR A 644 -4.52 -27.26 14.79
C THR A 644 -3.50 -27.54 13.69
N PHE A 645 -2.98 -28.76 13.59
CA PHE A 645 -2.07 -29.14 12.49
C PHE A 645 -2.77 -29.18 11.13
N ARG A 646 -4.00 -29.72 11.05
CA ARG A 646 -4.79 -29.69 9.79
C ARG A 646 -5.20 -28.28 9.38
N PHE A 647 -5.29 -27.36 10.32
CA PHE A 647 -5.54 -25.95 10.07
C PHE A 647 -4.33 -25.30 9.40
N TYR A 648 -3.15 -25.40 10.03
CA TYR A 648 -1.94 -24.70 9.59
C TYR A 648 -1.22 -25.37 8.41
N MET A 649 -0.98 -26.68 8.48
CA MET A 649 -0.16 -27.41 7.52
C MET A 649 -0.98 -27.80 6.29
N ARG A 650 -1.22 -26.81 5.43
CA ARG A 650 -1.97 -26.98 4.18
C ARG A 650 -1.21 -26.42 2.98
N ARG A 651 -1.29 -27.15 1.87
CA ARG A 651 -0.77 -26.79 0.57
C ARG A 651 -1.85 -26.08 -0.25
N ASP A 652 -1.49 -24.99 -0.92
CA ASP A 652 -2.42 -24.29 -1.81
C ASP A 652 -2.70 -25.14 -3.07
N LEU A 653 -3.95 -25.16 -3.50
CA LEU A 653 -4.42 -25.81 -4.73
C LEU A 653 -5.00 -24.79 -5.74
N GLY A 654 -4.62 -23.52 -5.61
CA GLY A 654 -5.06 -22.38 -6.42
C GLY A 654 -6.09 -21.48 -5.76
N GLN A 655 -6.54 -21.78 -4.54
CA GLN A 655 -7.58 -21.05 -3.79
C GLN A 655 -7.09 -20.46 -2.46
N GLY A 656 -5.77 -20.50 -2.21
CA GLY A 656 -5.16 -20.12 -0.95
C GLY A 656 -5.19 -21.24 0.09
N THR A 657 -4.76 -20.89 1.29
CA THR A 657 -4.73 -21.77 2.47
C THR A 657 -5.37 -21.05 3.65
N ASN A 658 -5.38 -21.70 4.83
CA ASN A 658 -5.76 -21.01 6.05
C ASN A 658 -4.70 -20.02 6.55
N LEU A 659 -3.52 -19.91 5.92
CA LEU A 659 -2.58 -18.83 6.21
C LEU A 659 -2.89 -17.59 5.35
N SER A 660 -3.42 -17.78 4.14
CA SER A 660 -3.90 -16.69 3.29
C SER A 660 -4.94 -17.22 2.31
N ARG A 661 -6.21 -16.84 2.53
CA ARG A 661 -7.32 -17.14 1.61
C ARG A 661 -7.31 -16.21 0.39
N SER A 662 -6.75 -15.00 0.55
CA SER A 662 -6.62 -13.99 -0.52
C SER A 662 -5.41 -14.21 -1.42
N ARG A 663 -4.47 -15.09 -1.03
CA ARG A 663 -3.17 -15.30 -1.70
C ARG A 663 -2.34 -14.01 -1.76
N GLN A 664 -2.42 -13.21 -0.69
CA GLN A 664 -1.75 -11.93 -0.53
C GLN A 664 -1.25 -11.74 0.90
N HIS A 665 -0.28 -10.85 1.09
CA HIS A 665 0.14 -10.38 2.41
C HIS A 665 -0.70 -9.15 2.81
N ASP A 666 -1.84 -9.38 3.44
CA ASP A 666 -2.82 -8.35 3.78
C ASP A 666 -3.37 -8.51 5.20
N ALA A 667 -4.14 -7.52 5.68
CA ALA A 667 -4.72 -7.55 7.02
C ALA A 667 -5.64 -8.77 7.27
N GLU A 668 -6.27 -9.31 6.22
CA GLU A 668 -7.10 -10.51 6.30
C GLU A 668 -6.24 -11.75 6.60
N SER A 669 -5.17 -11.94 5.84
CA SER A 669 -4.20 -13.04 6.01
C SER A 669 -3.43 -12.90 7.33
N ILE A 670 -3.17 -11.69 7.81
CA ILE A 670 -2.58 -11.49 9.13
C ILE A 670 -3.58 -11.78 10.28
N ALA A 671 -4.89 -11.77 10.00
CA ALA A 671 -5.92 -12.19 10.95
C ALA A 671 -6.30 -13.67 10.87
N HIS A 672 -5.54 -14.47 10.10
CA HIS A 672 -5.92 -15.82 9.71
C HIS A 672 -6.28 -16.77 10.87
N VAL A 673 -5.58 -16.68 12.01
CA VAL A 673 -5.79 -17.60 13.15
C VAL A 673 -7.24 -17.66 13.59
N HIS A 674 -8.00 -16.58 13.43
CA HIS A 674 -9.40 -16.56 13.84
C HIS A 674 -10.29 -17.54 13.03
N TRP A 675 -9.87 -17.96 11.84
CA TRP A 675 -10.56 -18.98 11.05
C TRP A 675 -10.44 -20.40 11.61
N ILE A 676 -9.60 -20.64 12.62
CA ILE A 676 -9.55 -21.93 13.31
C ILE A 676 -10.88 -22.26 14.02
N HIS A 677 -11.73 -21.25 14.21
CA HIS A 677 -13.08 -21.40 14.74
C HIS A 677 -14.11 -21.81 13.67
N ASP A 678 -13.79 -21.63 12.39
CA ASP A 678 -14.64 -22.06 11.28
C ASP A 678 -14.74 -23.60 11.23
N ASP A 679 -15.76 -24.10 10.54
CA ASP A 679 -15.89 -25.53 10.25
C ASP A 679 -14.72 -26.01 9.35
N GLU A 680 -14.10 -27.13 9.71
CA GLU A 680 -12.93 -27.66 9.01
C GLU A 680 -13.21 -27.97 7.53
N SER A 681 -14.46 -28.28 7.16
CA SER A 681 -14.85 -28.51 5.76
C SER A 681 -14.78 -27.26 4.88
N THR A 682 -14.66 -26.06 5.48
CA THR A 682 -14.56 -24.78 4.75
C THR A 682 -13.12 -24.37 4.44
N TRP A 683 -12.13 -25.09 4.98
CA TRP A 683 -10.72 -24.70 4.87
C TRP A 683 -10.14 -25.02 3.49
N PRO A 684 -9.56 -24.03 2.77
CA PRO A 684 -9.00 -24.24 1.45
C PRO A 684 -7.64 -24.95 1.51
N GLY A 685 -7.19 -25.47 0.37
CA GLY A 685 -5.95 -26.23 0.24
C GLY A 685 -6.05 -27.67 0.75
N ALA A 686 -4.99 -28.45 0.60
CA ALA A 686 -4.91 -29.84 1.05
C ALA A 686 -4.01 -29.98 2.29
N VAL A 687 -4.41 -30.83 3.24
CA VAL A 687 -3.58 -31.15 4.41
C VAL A 687 -2.27 -31.81 3.94
N ILE A 688 -1.14 -31.24 4.36
CA ILE A 688 0.20 -31.71 4.01
C ILE A 688 0.57 -33.01 4.73
N PRO A 689 0.50 -33.10 6.08
CA PRO A 689 0.92 -34.31 6.77
C PRO A 689 -0.02 -35.48 6.48
N ASP A 690 0.57 -36.63 6.16
CA ASP A 690 -0.14 -37.90 6.15
C ASP A 690 -0.63 -38.29 7.57
N ALA A 691 -1.44 -39.34 7.67
CA ALA A 691 -2.03 -39.74 8.95
C ALA A 691 -0.99 -40.06 10.03
N LYS A 692 0.18 -40.61 9.65
CA LYS A 692 1.26 -40.93 10.58
C LYS A 692 1.94 -39.66 11.10
N SER A 693 2.29 -38.75 10.19
CA SER A 693 2.94 -37.47 10.52
C SER A 693 2.01 -36.60 11.37
N LEU A 694 0.73 -36.52 10.99
CA LEU A 694 -0.28 -35.80 11.76
C LEU A 694 -0.41 -36.34 13.18
N ALA A 695 -0.46 -37.67 13.33
CA ALA A 695 -0.48 -38.30 14.65
C ALA A 695 0.80 -38.03 15.45
N TYR A 696 1.97 -38.00 14.81
CA TYR A 696 3.23 -37.67 15.47
C TYR A 696 3.19 -36.27 16.09
N TYR A 697 2.84 -35.26 15.29
CA TYR A 697 2.70 -33.88 15.75
C TYR A 697 1.64 -33.74 16.84
N ALA A 698 0.44 -34.29 16.61
CA ALA A 698 -0.67 -34.20 17.57
C ALA A 698 -0.34 -34.88 18.91
N ASN A 699 0.36 -36.02 18.90
CA ASN A 699 0.76 -36.73 20.11
C ASN A 699 1.83 -35.98 20.91
N ALA A 700 2.76 -35.30 20.24
CA ALA A 700 3.76 -34.48 20.90
C ALA A 700 3.10 -33.27 21.57
N TYR A 701 2.30 -32.51 20.82
CA TYR A 701 1.62 -31.31 21.33
C TYR A 701 0.49 -31.65 22.32
N GLY A 702 -0.11 -32.84 22.23
CA GLY A 702 -1.04 -33.33 23.25
C GLY A 702 -0.36 -33.58 24.62
N LYS A 703 0.96 -33.73 24.66
CA LYS A 703 1.73 -33.88 25.91
C LYS A 703 2.28 -32.54 26.41
N THR A 704 2.82 -31.71 25.52
CA THR A 704 3.46 -30.45 25.89
C THR A 704 2.49 -29.28 25.99
N GLY A 705 1.35 -29.36 25.29
CA GLY A 705 0.52 -28.22 24.94
C GLY A 705 1.20 -27.30 23.92
N PHE A 706 0.47 -26.28 23.46
CA PHE A 706 0.97 -25.22 22.57
C PHE A 706 1.54 -24.02 23.33
N GLY A 707 1.26 -23.87 24.63
CA GLY A 707 1.70 -22.75 25.45
C GLY A 707 3.20 -22.45 25.39
N PRO A 708 4.09 -23.45 25.54
CA PRO A 708 5.53 -23.26 25.40
C PRO A 708 5.95 -22.68 24.04
N GLY A 709 5.36 -23.16 22.94
CA GLY A 709 5.62 -22.61 21.61
C GLY A 709 5.05 -21.20 21.43
N LEU A 710 3.84 -20.95 21.95
CA LEU A 710 3.25 -19.61 21.99
C LEU A 710 4.07 -18.62 22.84
N ASN A 711 4.83 -19.10 23.83
CA ASN A 711 5.72 -18.24 24.60
C ASN A 711 6.84 -17.62 23.76
N TRP A 712 7.21 -18.20 22.62
CA TRP A 712 8.17 -17.58 21.70
C TRP A 712 7.59 -16.28 21.11
N TYR A 713 6.30 -16.27 20.77
CA TYR A 713 5.57 -15.07 20.38
C TYR A 713 5.35 -14.10 21.54
N ARG A 714 5.00 -14.61 22.73
CA ARG A 714 4.82 -13.79 23.95
C ARG A 714 6.11 -13.14 24.42
N CYS A 715 7.25 -13.63 23.96
CA CYS A 715 8.57 -13.11 24.23
C CYS A 715 9.10 -12.13 23.18
N LEU A 716 8.38 -11.85 22.10
CA LEU A 716 8.81 -10.89 21.08
C LEU A 716 9.07 -9.48 21.66
N PRO A 717 8.22 -8.92 22.55
CA PRO A 717 8.52 -7.67 23.25
C PRO A 717 9.84 -7.68 24.01
N TYR A 718 10.10 -8.75 24.77
CA TYR A 718 11.32 -8.88 25.56
C TYR A 718 12.56 -9.05 24.68
N SER A 719 12.41 -9.76 23.56
CA SER A 719 13.48 -9.96 22.57
C SER A 719 13.81 -8.65 21.83
N TYR A 720 12.79 -7.83 21.55
CA TYR A 720 12.97 -6.49 21.02
C TYR A 720 13.72 -5.57 22.01
N ASP A 721 13.33 -5.56 23.28
CA ASP A 721 14.01 -4.78 24.31
C ASP A 721 15.47 -5.23 24.50
N TYR A 722 15.71 -6.54 24.46
CA TYR A 722 17.05 -7.12 24.47
C TYR A 722 17.88 -6.62 23.28
N GLN A 723 17.33 -6.68 22.06
CA GLN A 723 18.00 -6.20 20.85
C GLN A 723 18.36 -4.71 20.96
N LYS A 724 17.41 -3.84 21.31
CA LYS A 724 17.66 -2.39 21.41
C LYS A 724 18.64 -2.05 22.54
N LYS A 725 18.71 -2.88 23.59
CA LYS A 725 19.72 -2.73 24.64
C LYS A 725 21.14 -3.07 24.15
N ILE A 726 21.29 -4.12 23.35
CA ILE A 726 22.60 -4.56 22.83
C ILE A 726 23.04 -3.67 21.65
N TYR A 727 22.09 -3.30 20.78
CA TYR A 727 22.31 -2.53 19.55
C TYR A 727 21.45 -1.25 19.54
N PRO A 728 21.75 -0.26 20.40
CA PRO A 728 20.96 0.97 20.50
C PRO A 728 21.02 1.83 19.23
N ASN A 729 22.03 1.64 18.39
CA ASN A 729 22.26 2.42 17.17
C ASN A 729 21.94 1.64 15.88
N GLY A 730 21.15 0.57 15.99
CA GLY A 730 20.82 -0.31 14.87
C GLY A 730 21.72 -1.54 14.78
N LEU A 731 21.26 -2.54 14.02
CA LEU A 731 21.88 -3.85 13.94
C LEU A 731 23.19 -3.86 13.15
N PRO A 732 24.17 -4.69 13.55
CA PRO A 732 25.35 -4.95 12.72
C PRO A 732 24.96 -5.77 11.48
N LYS A 733 25.79 -5.69 10.43
CA LYS A 733 25.66 -6.59 9.28
C LYS A 733 26.18 -7.99 9.61
N ILE A 734 25.45 -9.00 9.17
CA ILE A 734 25.87 -10.41 9.16
C ILE A 734 26.85 -10.61 8.00
N THR A 735 28.02 -11.16 8.32
CA THR A 735 29.15 -11.25 7.37
C THR A 735 29.49 -12.66 6.89
N VAL A 736 28.91 -13.67 7.53
CA VAL A 736 29.00 -15.07 7.06
C VAL A 736 28.12 -15.27 5.82
N PRO A 737 28.38 -16.28 4.97
CA PRO A 737 27.52 -16.61 3.85
C PRO A 737 26.09 -16.96 4.29
N VAL A 738 25.11 -16.37 3.61
CA VAL A 738 23.67 -16.58 3.87
C VAL A 738 22.98 -17.11 2.63
N LEU A 739 22.09 -18.09 2.79
CA LEU A 739 21.12 -18.50 1.79
C LEU A 739 19.70 -18.18 2.28
N ALA A 740 18.96 -17.39 1.52
CA ALA A 740 17.56 -17.07 1.77
C ALA A 740 16.67 -17.85 0.80
N VAL A 741 15.98 -18.86 1.32
CA VAL A 741 15.04 -19.71 0.56
C VAL A 741 13.62 -19.27 0.85
N GLY A 742 12.89 -18.80 -0.16
CA GLY A 742 11.45 -18.62 -0.07
C GLY A 742 10.69 -19.63 -0.90
N ALA A 743 9.37 -19.57 -0.81
CA ALA A 743 8.47 -20.38 -1.60
C ALA A 743 7.45 -19.49 -2.33
N ASP A 744 7.05 -19.87 -3.54
CA ASP A 744 6.21 -19.06 -4.43
C ASP A 744 4.77 -18.86 -3.93
N GLN A 745 4.30 -19.73 -3.04
CA GLN A 745 2.94 -19.69 -2.46
C GLN A 745 2.94 -19.38 -0.95
N ASP A 746 4.06 -18.91 -0.39
CA ASP A 746 4.08 -18.38 0.97
C ASP A 746 3.74 -16.90 0.97
N PHE A 747 2.52 -16.57 1.39
CA PHE A 747 2.05 -15.19 1.47
C PHE A 747 2.29 -14.55 2.85
N ILE A 748 2.59 -15.34 3.88
CA ILE A 748 2.87 -14.84 5.24
C ILE A 748 4.34 -14.41 5.33
N ALA A 749 5.25 -15.28 4.92
CA ALA A 749 6.67 -15.00 4.82
C ALA A 749 7.09 -14.87 3.35
N SER A 750 6.44 -13.93 2.64
CA SER A 750 6.65 -13.68 1.21
C SER A 750 8.12 -13.57 0.84
N TYR A 751 8.51 -14.26 -0.24
CA TYR A 751 9.88 -14.26 -0.77
C TYR A 751 10.44 -12.85 -1.01
N HIS A 752 9.58 -11.89 -1.36
CA HIS A 752 9.98 -10.49 -1.60
C HIS A 752 10.52 -9.80 -0.32
N PHE A 753 10.18 -10.28 0.88
CA PHE A 753 10.74 -9.72 2.11
C PHE A 753 12.24 -9.98 2.26
N TYR A 754 12.81 -10.94 1.52
CA TYR A 754 14.26 -11.14 1.49
C TYR A 754 15.01 -10.04 0.73
N ASP A 755 14.32 -9.14 0.02
CA ASP A 755 14.94 -7.94 -0.57
C ASP A 755 15.48 -6.99 0.50
N LEU A 756 14.99 -7.10 1.74
CA LEU A 756 15.52 -6.31 2.87
C LEU A 756 16.93 -6.74 3.30
N LEU A 757 17.41 -7.92 2.87
CA LEU A 757 18.72 -8.44 3.29
C LEU A 757 19.90 -7.59 2.82
N ASP A 758 19.74 -6.75 1.80
CA ASP A 758 20.75 -5.75 1.39
C ASP A 758 21.22 -4.86 2.56
N ASN A 759 20.30 -4.59 3.49
CA ASN A 759 20.57 -3.78 4.67
C ASN A 759 21.30 -4.55 5.78
N PHE A 760 21.16 -5.88 5.81
CA PHE A 760 21.52 -6.70 6.99
C PHE A 760 22.62 -7.72 6.72
N CYS A 761 22.88 -8.11 5.47
CA CYS A 761 23.88 -9.11 5.10
C CYS A 761 24.92 -8.50 4.15
N THR A 762 26.15 -9.02 4.17
CA THR A 762 27.19 -8.65 3.19
C THR A 762 27.45 -9.73 2.13
N ASP A 763 27.07 -10.98 2.38
CA ASP A 763 27.18 -12.10 1.45
C ASP A 763 25.92 -12.96 1.58
N TYR A 764 24.98 -12.79 0.65
CA TYR A 764 23.77 -13.58 0.62
C TYR A 764 23.37 -13.98 -0.79
N GLU A 765 22.75 -15.15 -0.90
CA GLU A 765 22.08 -15.66 -2.10
C GLU A 765 20.60 -15.84 -1.80
N LYS A 766 19.74 -15.68 -2.81
CA LYS A 766 18.32 -16.02 -2.70
C LYS A 766 18.01 -17.23 -3.57
N ALA A 767 17.07 -18.05 -3.12
CA ALA A 767 16.53 -19.15 -3.90
C ALA A 767 15.01 -19.22 -3.71
N LEU A 768 14.31 -19.61 -4.76
CA LEU A 768 12.87 -19.82 -4.75
C LEU A 768 12.59 -21.31 -4.99
N VAL A 769 11.77 -21.90 -4.13
CA VAL A 769 11.18 -23.23 -4.31
C VAL A 769 9.78 -23.05 -4.89
N HIS A 770 9.49 -23.74 -5.98
CA HIS A 770 8.21 -23.63 -6.68
C HIS A 770 7.22 -24.66 -6.15
N ASP A 771 5.94 -24.39 -6.39
CA ASP A 771 4.84 -25.29 -6.04
C ASP A 771 4.86 -25.66 -4.54
N ALA A 772 5.20 -24.67 -3.71
CA ALA A 772 5.32 -24.81 -2.27
C ALA A 772 4.83 -23.54 -1.56
N GLY A 773 4.11 -23.74 -0.46
CA GLY A 773 3.71 -22.69 0.46
C GLY A 773 4.66 -22.50 1.63
N HIS A 774 4.09 -22.12 2.77
CA HIS A 774 4.84 -21.80 3.98
C HIS A 774 5.67 -22.99 4.52
N TRP A 775 5.24 -24.24 4.30
CA TRP A 775 5.87 -25.43 4.88
C TRP A 775 6.82 -26.10 3.89
N VAL A 776 7.69 -25.32 3.24
CA VAL A 776 8.50 -25.71 2.07
C VAL A 776 9.23 -27.05 2.23
N GLN A 777 9.78 -27.33 3.42
CA GLN A 777 10.51 -28.54 3.77
C GLN A 777 9.66 -29.82 3.76
N GLN A 778 8.34 -29.65 3.81
CA GLN A 778 7.35 -30.73 3.76
C GLN A 778 6.55 -30.74 2.45
N GLU A 779 6.32 -29.58 1.84
CA GLU A 779 5.51 -29.44 0.62
C GLU A 779 6.27 -29.85 -0.65
N ASN A 780 7.52 -29.41 -0.78
CA ASN A 780 8.40 -29.76 -1.89
C ASN A 780 9.83 -30.06 -1.37
N PRO A 781 9.99 -31.18 -0.62
CA PRO A 781 11.27 -31.54 -0.03
C PRO A 781 12.36 -31.80 -1.07
N GLU A 782 11.99 -32.33 -2.25
CA GLU A 782 12.96 -32.67 -3.30
C GLU A 782 13.66 -31.44 -3.83
N GLU A 783 12.90 -30.40 -4.20
CA GLU A 783 13.47 -29.15 -4.70
C GLU A 783 14.25 -28.41 -3.62
N LEU A 784 13.71 -28.34 -2.40
CA LEU A 784 14.45 -27.74 -1.28
C LEU A 784 15.78 -28.46 -1.05
N ASN A 785 15.80 -29.79 -1.06
CA ASN A 785 17.02 -30.57 -0.86
C ASN A 785 18.07 -30.28 -1.95
N ILE A 786 17.65 -30.09 -3.20
CA ILE A 786 18.55 -29.70 -4.29
C ILE A 786 19.17 -28.33 -4.01
N VAL A 787 18.34 -27.34 -3.65
CA VAL A 787 18.80 -25.98 -3.33
C VAL A 787 19.78 -25.98 -2.16
N LEU A 788 19.46 -26.70 -1.08
CA LEU A 788 20.32 -26.78 0.10
C LEU A 788 21.66 -27.44 -0.22
N VAL A 789 21.63 -28.61 -0.86
CA VAL A 789 22.84 -29.39 -1.15
C VAL A 789 23.73 -28.68 -2.18
N ASP A 790 23.15 -28.03 -3.19
CA ASP A 790 23.90 -27.25 -4.17
C ASP A 790 24.65 -26.09 -3.51
N TRP A 791 23.95 -25.29 -2.70
CA TRP A 791 24.57 -24.15 -2.04
C TRP A 791 25.66 -24.58 -1.06
N LEU A 792 25.40 -25.63 -0.26
CA LEU A 792 26.39 -26.20 0.63
C LEU A 792 27.60 -26.73 -0.13
N ALA A 793 27.39 -27.36 -1.29
CA ALA A 793 28.47 -27.84 -2.14
C ALA A 793 29.33 -26.70 -2.69
N ARG A 794 28.73 -25.56 -3.07
CA ARG A 794 29.49 -24.42 -3.60
C ARG A 794 30.25 -23.64 -2.52
N ARG A 795 29.73 -23.60 -1.29
CA ARG A 795 30.26 -22.75 -0.21
C ARG A 795 31.14 -23.50 0.79
N PHE A 796 30.98 -24.81 0.94
CA PHE A 796 31.62 -25.58 2.02
C PHE A 796 32.25 -26.92 1.61
N LEU A 797 32.02 -27.40 0.38
CA LEU A 797 32.62 -28.63 -0.17
C LEU A 797 33.62 -28.31 -1.28
#